data_AF-A0A6M1Z0X8-F1
#
_entry.id   AF-A0A6M1Z0X8-F1
#
_cell.length_a   1.000
_cell.length_b   1.000
_cell.length_c   1.000
_cell.angle_alpha   90.00
_cell.angle_beta   90.00
_cell.angle_gamma   90.00
#
_symmetry.space_group_name_H-M   'P 1'
#
loop_
_entity.id
_entity.type
_entity.pdbx_description
1 polymer ?
#
loop_
_entity_poly.entity_id
_entity_poly.type
_entity_poly.pdbx_seq_one_letter_code
_entity_poly.pdbx_strand_id
1 'polypeptide(L)'
;MSKKQDGPKRPISKAEFLGDYVLSPFHFEGLDGIFKGFHSEDFSKLNHKEKSERVNHALLELILAAPEGSGFLLIAVLFFIDRVHKEELLVGYNLSSFELWLNQFSGLGFQENYKVRGKVVGKWVPRDEYQILFPIGMGKVHPGSHFVTAHASPDLDTTIASFWGWVDAFGARVAEGLHVWNVPGGVPASSIEVAVLFQHVFGQRSLQYMAKTRTRLSLSSLELMTQRGVVKQKTDQSSLAIDHERAQKAIILVDDQGYFLGDWRSFDVEGVRQVIMLLNNCLRWFENNLHVKIVSLFAKEDLSLRDLPGFVEEVFEIKVKDCDPADEFTDKQKRWMDGYLRKVLFIEKGLEATFSSFAKGMKKLGVADFQKCIDQVDSLSSSSLFDQKGQLVEDRPQIFHYLEEIIAVLDRAIYGARLYTERLEVALNIKTKVFGYLPQVVSYRADVDELKSKMGNYPYLTVTSTNEEGQMIPLGVVRGRDLHQQILGTVSLRDFCNREETKIPSYLEVISVIDHHKTVLQTSSVPVVHISDAQSSNAVVAQLAFVINDKYSTGGMSLAEIEGQMKKVQGDIENPKSKRLMQRLLDRYSAAKHLKEERYFVDPLREFIEYLHFLYAIIDDTDLLTKVSRRDIECVASLLNRLKSLMEGEELEIIEFDDLPQDKTFVQKAATRILKNPDMYSIYRKTYVAKEQLMEESLKFCAEGKESNVFIDTKLQNGCCRVGQTKIFPNNLASFASVGDKLRATFVDESKDFFADRREVDLYLHMISSIAGAEDLFSGVNGEFQHKDELWVWIPMTEQSIEHLKGFLGGFHSSRQILDHEKDLEVVFMGPGAAELSKIFKENFPCPHHHMLETEKKTMAVIRYKAGTINSRKSMISPYLPKLIS
;
A
#
# COMPACT_ATOMS: atom_id res chain seq x y z
N MET A 1 -12.66 -45.85 18.91
CA MET A 1 -12.93 -44.64 19.73
C MET A 1 -12.09 -43.49 19.19
N SER A 2 -12.67 -42.69 18.29
CA SER A 2 -12.04 -41.51 17.70
C SER A 2 -12.26 -40.33 18.64
N LYS A 3 -11.16 -39.70 19.11
CA LYS A 3 -11.24 -38.42 19.82
C LYS A 3 -11.75 -37.38 18.84
N LYS A 4 -12.95 -36.84 19.09
CA LYS A 4 -13.43 -35.60 18.47
C LYS A 4 -12.40 -34.50 18.75
N GLN A 5 -11.66 -34.09 17.72
CA GLN A 5 -10.93 -32.82 17.75
C GLN A 5 -11.96 -31.73 17.53
N ASP A 6 -12.55 -31.23 18.61
CA ASP A 6 -13.11 -29.89 18.59
C ASP A 6 -11.92 -28.94 18.45
N GLY A 7 -11.85 -28.19 17.35
CA GLY A 7 -10.78 -27.21 17.12
C GLY A 7 -10.73 -26.19 18.27
N PRO A 8 -9.57 -25.58 18.56
CA PRO A 8 -9.44 -24.62 19.65
C PRO A 8 -10.40 -23.44 19.42
N LYS A 9 -11.48 -23.39 20.20
CA LYS A 9 -12.35 -22.21 20.30
C LYS A 9 -11.52 -21.07 20.86
N ARG A 10 -11.30 -19.99 20.10
CA ARG A 10 -10.83 -18.72 20.67
C ARG A 10 -12.03 -18.07 21.34
N PRO A 11 -12.08 -18.01 22.68
CA PRO A 11 -13.26 -17.48 23.35
C PRO A 11 -13.33 -15.98 23.12
N ILE A 12 -14.42 -15.52 22.52
CA ILE A 12 -14.89 -14.15 22.70
C ILE A 12 -15.20 -14.04 24.20
N SER A 13 -14.55 -13.14 24.95
CA SER A 13 -14.76 -13.03 26.40
C SER A 13 -16.23 -12.73 26.70
N LYS A 14 -16.84 -13.49 27.61
CA LYS A 14 -18.20 -13.22 28.08
C LYS A 14 -18.21 -11.93 28.90
N ALA A 15 -18.65 -10.84 28.28
CA ALA A 15 -18.96 -9.58 28.95
C ALA A 15 -20.47 -9.48 29.19
N GLU A 16 -20.89 -8.70 30.19
CA GLU A 16 -22.33 -8.50 30.46
C GLU A 16 -23.00 -7.75 29.30
N PHE A 17 -22.35 -6.69 28.80
CA PHE A 17 -22.81 -5.87 27.69
C PHE A 17 -21.79 -5.81 26.55
N LEU A 18 -22.26 -5.59 25.33
CA LEU A 18 -21.43 -5.49 24.12
C LEU A 18 -20.28 -4.49 24.25
N GLY A 19 -20.53 -3.34 24.86
CA GLY A 19 -19.54 -2.29 25.05
C GLY A 19 -18.41 -2.72 25.96
N ASP A 20 -18.65 -3.61 26.93
CA ASP A 20 -17.66 -4.09 27.91
C ASP A 20 -16.72 -5.16 27.36
N TYR A 21 -16.92 -5.55 26.11
CA TYR A 21 -16.06 -6.49 25.44
C TYR A 21 -14.60 -6.00 25.38
N VAL A 22 -13.68 -6.86 25.82
CA VAL A 22 -12.24 -6.61 25.76
C VAL A 22 -11.62 -7.57 24.77
N LEU A 23 -11.06 -7.01 23.70
CA LEU A 23 -10.25 -7.75 22.75
C LEU A 23 -8.95 -8.17 23.42
N SER A 24 -8.76 -9.48 23.58
CA SER A 24 -7.48 -10.01 24.02
C SER A 24 -6.50 -9.98 22.84
N PRO A 25 -5.35 -9.29 22.95
CA PRO A 25 -4.38 -9.26 21.87
C PRO A 25 -3.90 -10.67 21.54
N PHE A 26 -4.05 -11.05 20.27
CA PHE A 26 -3.63 -12.35 19.77
C PHE A 26 -2.21 -12.25 19.19
N HIS A 27 -1.32 -13.11 19.66
CA HIS A 27 0.06 -13.20 19.21
C HIS A 27 0.38 -14.62 18.76
N PHE A 28 1.32 -14.75 17.83
CA PHE A 28 1.84 -16.06 17.49
C PHE A 28 2.56 -16.68 18.69
N GLU A 29 2.40 -17.99 18.89
CA GLU A 29 3.15 -18.74 19.90
C GLU A 29 4.61 -18.87 19.47
N GLY A 30 5.53 -18.92 20.45
CA GLY A 30 6.96 -19.15 20.18
C GLY A 30 7.73 -17.99 19.53
N LEU A 31 7.14 -16.78 19.45
CA LEU A 31 7.79 -15.62 18.83
C LEU A 31 9.16 -15.30 19.43
N ASP A 32 9.33 -15.43 20.75
CA ASP A 32 10.63 -15.15 21.39
C ASP A 32 11.75 -16.06 20.89
N GLY A 33 11.44 -17.33 20.62
CA GLY A 33 12.41 -18.27 20.05
C GLY A 33 12.82 -17.87 18.63
N ILE A 34 11.85 -17.46 17.81
CA ILE A 34 12.09 -17.02 16.43
C ILE A 34 12.95 -15.76 16.40
N PHE A 35 12.57 -14.74 17.18
CA PHE A 35 13.30 -13.46 17.23
C PHE A 35 14.68 -13.60 17.85
N LYS A 36 14.87 -14.47 18.86
CA LYS A 36 16.21 -14.84 19.34
C LYS A 36 17.09 -15.41 18.22
N GLY A 37 16.49 -16.15 17.29
CA GLY A 37 17.17 -16.64 16.09
C GLY A 37 17.59 -15.53 15.11
N PHE A 38 16.88 -14.40 15.06
CA PHE A 38 17.27 -13.23 14.27
C PHE A 38 18.41 -12.41 14.89
N HIS A 39 18.70 -12.62 16.19
CA HIS A 39 19.87 -12.03 16.86
C HIS A 39 21.10 -12.95 16.84
N SER A 40 21.05 -14.07 16.10
CA SER A 40 22.20 -14.95 15.98
C SER A 40 23.30 -14.33 15.12
N GLU A 41 24.55 -14.74 15.34
CA GLU A 41 25.69 -14.33 14.53
C GLU A 41 25.52 -14.74 13.05
N ASP A 42 24.83 -15.86 12.80
CA ASP A 42 24.54 -16.31 11.44
C ASP A 42 23.57 -15.35 10.74
N PHE A 43 22.57 -14.81 11.45
CA PHE A 43 21.64 -13.85 10.86
C PHE A 43 22.30 -12.49 10.61
N SER A 44 23.17 -12.03 11.51
CA SER A 44 23.82 -10.72 11.36
C SER A 44 24.71 -10.65 10.11
N LYS A 45 25.34 -11.77 9.75
CA LYS A 45 26.16 -11.96 8.53
C LYS A 45 25.37 -11.95 7.22
N LEU A 46 24.06 -12.16 7.27
CA LEU A 46 23.21 -12.16 6.07
C LEU A 46 23.10 -10.75 5.47
N ASN A 47 23.05 -10.67 4.14
CA ASN A 47 22.74 -9.42 3.46
C ASN A 47 21.25 -9.06 3.63
N HIS A 48 20.88 -7.84 3.24
CA HIS A 48 19.50 -7.35 3.41
C HIS A 48 18.44 -8.25 2.74
N LYS A 49 18.75 -8.81 1.57
CA LYS A 49 17.82 -9.67 0.83
C LYS A 49 17.59 -11.00 1.57
N GLU A 50 18.67 -11.62 2.05
CA GLU A 50 18.62 -12.87 2.81
C GLU A 50 17.91 -12.69 4.16
N LYS A 51 18.14 -11.55 4.84
CA LYS A 51 17.39 -11.19 6.06
C LYS A 51 15.89 -11.07 5.75
N SER A 52 15.54 -10.35 4.69
CA SER A 52 14.14 -10.21 4.26
C SER A 52 13.51 -11.56 3.94
N GLU A 53 14.20 -12.43 3.21
CA GLU A 53 13.73 -13.77 2.88
C GLU A 53 13.43 -14.59 4.13
N ARG A 54 14.36 -14.59 5.10
CA ARG A 54 14.24 -15.36 6.33
C ARG A 54 13.13 -14.84 7.25
N VAL A 55 12.94 -13.52 7.35
CA VAL A 55 11.85 -12.91 8.11
C VAL A 55 10.49 -13.22 7.49
N ASN A 56 10.35 -13.11 6.16
CA ASN A 56 9.11 -13.43 5.46
C ASN A 56 8.75 -14.93 5.58
N HIS A 57 9.74 -15.82 5.44
CA HIS A 57 9.52 -17.26 5.62
C HIS A 57 9.04 -17.60 7.04
N ALA A 58 9.67 -17.03 8.07
CA ALA A 58 9.22 -17.23 9.45
C ALA A 58 7.77 -16.78 9.65
N LEU A 59 7.38 -15.63 9.09
CA LEU A 59 6.00 -15.15 9.14
C LEU A 59 5.03 -16.10 8.41
N LEU A 60 5.42 -16.59 7.23
CA LEU A 60 4.62 -17.57 6.48
C LEU A 60 4.44 -18.87 7.27
N GLU A 61 5.51 -19.41 7.86
CA GLU A 61 5.45 -20.62 8.69
C GLU A 61 4.51 -20.46 9.87
N LEU A 62 4.55 -19.31 10.56
CA LEU A 62 3.63 -18.98 11.64
C LEU A 62 2.16 -18.97 11.18
N ILE A 63 1.88 -18.38 10.01
CA ILE A 63 0.52 -18.36 9.42
C ILE A 63 0.06 -19.77 9.02
N LEU A 64 0.95 -20.58 8.44
CA LEU A 64 0.64 -21.94 8.04
C LEU A 64 0.39 -22.85 9.25
N ALA A 65 1.19 -22.70 10.32
CA ALA A 65 1.09 -23.47 11.56
C ALA A 65 -0.16 -23.13 12.39
N ALA A 66 -0.75 -21.94 12.21
CA ALA A 66 -1.99 -21.57 12.90
C ALA A 66 -3.13 -22.57 12.62
N PRO A 67 -3.92 -22.97 13.64
CA PRO A 67 -4.95 -23.99 13.48
C PRO A 67 -5.96 -23.67 12.38
N GLU A 68 -6.44 -24.71 11.68
CA GLU A 68 -7.52 -24.56 10.70
C GLU A 68 -8.83 -24.17 11.40
N GLY A 69 -9.53 -23.16 10.88
CA GLY A 69 -10.76 -22.62 11.49
C GLY A 69 -10.57 -21.55 12.57
N SER A 70 -9.32 -21.17 12.92
CA SER A 70 -9.02 -20.07 13.86
C SER A 70 -8.22 -18.94 13.18
N GLY A 71 -8.77 -18.44 12.08
CA GLY A 71 -8.01 -17.75 11.02
C GLY A 71 -8.02 -16.24 11.02
N PHE A 72 -8.37 -15.50 12.08
CA PHE A 72 -8.10 -14.05 12.07
C PHE A 72 -6.69 -13.74 12.60
N LEU A 73 -5.70 -13.78 11.71
CA LEU A 73 -4.29 -13.60 12.07
C LEU A 73 -3.75 -12.19 11.79
N LEU A 74 -4.54 -11.28 11.19
CA LEU A 74 -4.10 -9.92 10.88
C LEU A 74 -3.50 -9.21 12.11
N ILE A 75 -4.11 -9.36 13.29
CA ILE A 75 -3.60 -8.81 14.56
C ILE A 75 -2.19 -9.36 14.87
N ALA A 76 -2.00 -10.69 14.79
CA ALA A 76 -0.71 -11.32 15.07
C ALA A 76 0.35 -10.99 14.01
N VAL A 77 -0.05 -10.86 12.74
CA VAL A 77 0.83 -10.43 11.64
C VAL A 77 1.32 -9.00 11.87
N LEU A 78 0.43 -8.08 12.26
CA LEU A 78 0.81 -6.69 12.55
C LEU A 78 1.69 -6.60 13.78
N PHE A 79 1.44 -7.41 14.81
CA PHE A 79 2.33 -7.51 15.97
C PHE A 79 3.72 -8.03 15.58
N PHE A 80 3.82 -9.04 14.72
CA PHE A 80 5.09 -9.52 14.19
C PHE A 80 5.85 -8.41 13.44
N ILE A 81 5.15 -7.66 12.57
CA ILE A 81 5.73 -6.52 11.83
C ILE A 81 6.21 -5.43 12.80
N ASP A 82 5.40 -5.06 13.81
CA ASP A 82 5.80 -4.08 14.83
C ASP A 82 7.06 -4.51 15.58
N ARG A 83 7.18 -5.80 15.89
CA ARG A 83 8.37 -6.36 16.54
C ARG A 83 9.61 -6.33 15.63
N VAL A 84 9.46 -6.62 14.32
CA VAL A 84 10.53 -6.45 13.32
C VAL A 84 11.08 -5.03 13.31
N HIS A 85 10.21 -4.02 13.44
CA HIS A 85 10.63 -2.61 13.54
C HIS A 85 11.30 -2.28 14.87
N LYS A 86 10.70 -2.70 16.00
CA LYS A 86 11.24 -2.42 17.34
C LYS A 86 12.61 -3.04 17.57
N GLU A 87 12.88 -4.19 16.93
CA GLU A 87 14.16 -4.88 16.99
C GLU A 87 15.08 -4.53 15.80
N GLU A 88 14.70 -3.53 14.99
CA GLU A 88 15.51 -2.96 13.89
C GLU A 88 16.01 -4.01 12.87
N LEU A 89 15.25 -5.08 12.67
CA LEU A 89 15.69 -6.19 11.81
C LEU A 89 15.63 -5.84 10.32
N LEU A 90 14.64 -5.04 9.91
CA LEU A 90 14.41 -4.61 8.53
C LEU A 90 13.81 -3.19 8.49
N VAL A 91 14.43 -2.29 7.72
CA VAL A 91 13.95 -0.92 7.55
C VAL A 91 12.74 -0.90 6.60
N GLY A 92 11.64 -0.28 7.03
CA GLY A 92 10.46 -0.07 6.18
C GLY A 92 9.62 -1.32 5.88
N TYR A 93 9.83 -2.42 6.61
CA TYR A 93 9.06 -3.66 6.46
C TYR A 93 7.58 -3.47 6.84
N ASN A 94 6.66 -3.70 5.92
CA ASN A 94 5.23 -3.49 6.17
C ASN A 94 4.41 -4.62 5.53
N LEU A 95 3.08 -4.58 5.66
CA LEU A 95 2.24 -5.65 5.13
C LEU A 95 2.33 -5.76 3.60
N SER A 96 2.50 -4.65 2.88
CA SER A 96 2.76 -4.68 1.43
C SER A 96 4.11 -5.30 1.08
N SER A 97 5.12 -5.21 1.96
CA SER A 97 6.40 -5.91 1.79
C SER A 97 6.22 -7.42 1.85
N PHE A 98 5.44 -7.91 2.83
CA PHE A 98 5.10 -9.33 2.94
C PHE A 98 4.21 -9.78 1.77
N GLU A 99 3.23 -8.98 1.37
CA GLU A 99 2.38 -9.28 0.22
C GLU A 99 3.17 -9.38 -1.09
N LEU A 100 4.09 -8.45 -1.32
CA LEU A 100 4.97 -8.48 -2.47
C LEU A 100 5.79 -9.77 -2.48
N TRP A 101 6.33 -10.16 -1.32
CA TRP A 101 7.06 -11.40 -1.15
C TRP A 101 6.19 -12.64 -1.42
N LEU A 102 4.98 -12.68 -0.87
CA LEU A 102 4.02 -13.73 -1.17
C LEU A 102 3.74 -13.86 -2.67
N ASN A 103 3.61 -12.73 -3.37
CA ASN A 103 3.26 -12.72 -4.80
C ASN A 103 4.44 -13.06 -5.72
N GLN A 104 5.65 -12.64 -5.39
CA GLN A 104 6.80 -12.67 -6.32
C GLN A 104 7.92 -13.65 -5.92
N PHE A 105 8.05 -14.00 -4.63
CA PHE A 105 9.23 -14.70 -4.12
C PHE A 105 8.92 -16.00 -3.36
N SER A 106 7.75 -16.11 -2.73
CA SER A 106 7.40 -17.25 -1.86
C SER A 106 7.31 -18.62 -2.55
N GLY A 107 7.19 -18.65 -3.88
CA GLY A 107 6.97 -19.88 -4.66
C GLY A 107 5.56 -20.47 -4.55
N LEU A 108 4.67 -19.88 -3.75
CA LEU A 108 3.30 -20.38 -3.56
C LEU A 108 2.45 -20.28 -4.84
N GLY A 109 1.69 -21.33 -5.10
CA GLY A 109 0.66 -21.33 -6.15
C GLY A 109 -0.49 -20.37 -5.84
N PHE A 110 -1.39 -20.19 -6.82
CA PHE A 110 -2.51 -19.25 -6.66
C PHE A 110 -3.39 -19.58 -5.45
N GLN A 111 -3.77 -20.86 -5.31
CA GLN A 111 -4.65 -21.34 -4.25
C GLN A 111 -4.00 -21.33 -2.87
N GLU A 112 -2.71 -21.65 -2.78
CA GLU A 112 -1.97 -21.64 -1.50
C GLU A 112 -1.83 -20.20 -0.97
N ASN A 113 -1.46 -19.26 -1.86
CA ASN A 113 -1.39 -17.85 -1.52
C ASN A 113 -2.78 -17.30 -1.14
N TYR A 114 -3.85 -17.71 -1.85
CA TYR A 114 -5.22 -17.38 -1.47
C TYR A 114 -5.58 -17.92 -0.07
N LYS A 115 -5.20 -19.16 0.27
CA LYS A 115 -5.43 -19.76 1.59
C LYS A 115 -4.68 -19.02 2.70
N VAL A 116 -3.42 -18.63 2.45
CA VAL A 116 -2.63 -17.81 3.38
C VAL A 116 -3.35 -16.47 3.64
N ARG A 117 -3.81 -15.78 2.59
CA ARG A 117 -4.57 -14.54 2.72
C ARG A 117 -5.86 -14.73 3.50
N GLY A 118 -6.62 -15.78 3.21
CA GLY A 118 -7.84 -16.14 3.94
C GLY A 118 -7.60 -16.35 5.45
N LYS A 119 -6.47 -16.98 5.82
CA LYS A 119 -6.00 -17.11 7.21
C LYS A 119 -5.45 -15.81 7.80
N VAL A 120 -5.03 -14.84 7.02
CA VAL A 120 -4.66 -13.52 7.57
C VAL A 120 -5.93 -12.75 7.91
N VAL A 121 -6.89 -12.73 6.98
CA VAL A 121 -8.10 -11.91 7.10
C VAL A 121 -9.26 -12.58 7.83
N GLY A 122 -9.13 -13.83 8.30
CA GLY A 122 -10.23 -14.50 9.00
C GLY A 122 -11.41 -14.87 8.13
N LYS A 123 -11.20 -15.01 6.82
CA LYS A 123 -12.28 -15.25 5.85
C LYS A 123 -11.75 -16.10 4.70
N TRP A 124 -11.99 -17.40 4.78
CA TRP A 124 -11.67 -18.38 3.75
C TRP A 124 -12.96 -18.95 3.18
N VAL A 125 -13.41 -18.43 2.05
CA VAL A 125 -14.66 -18.80 1.37
C VAL A 125 -14.37 -19.06 -0.11
N PRO A 126 -15.30 -19.57 -0.92
CA PRO A 126 -15.11 -19.58 -2.37
C PRO A 126 -14.89 -18.16 -2.90
N ARG A 127 -13.88 -17.98 -3.77
CA ARG A 127 -13.50 -16.64 -4.25
C ARG A 127 -14.65 -15.91 -4.95
N ASP A 128 -15.53 -16.63 -5.62
CA ASP A 128 -16.69 -16.07 -6.32
C ASP A 128 -17.73 -15.44 -5.36
N GLU A 129 -17.72 -15.76 -4.07
CA GLU A 129 -18.60 -15.12 -3.08
C GLU A 129 -18.28 -13.63 -2.88
N TYR A 130 -17.03 -13.24 -3.13
CA TYR A 130 -16.63 -11.83 -3.14
C TYR A 130 -17.16 -11.07 -4.36
N GLN A 131 -17.87 -11.73 -5.29
CA GLN A 131 -18.48 -11.07 -6.44
C GLN A 131 -19.48 -9.97 -6.04
N ILE A 132 -20.08 -10.09 -4.86
CA ILE A 132 -20.98 -9.07 -4.31
C ILE A 132 -20.25 -7.75 -3.99
N LEU A 133 -18.92 -7.79 -3.81
CA LEU A 133 -18.07 -6.62 -3.51
C LEU A 133 -17.22 -6.19 -4.72
N PHE A 134 -16.74 -7.13 -5.53
CA PHE A 134 -15.81 -6.90 -6.64
C PHE A 134 -16.21 -7.70 -7.88
N PRO A 135 -16.03 -7.21 -9.11
CA PRO A 135 -16.43 -7.91 -10.33
C PRO A 135 -15.45 -9.04 -10.72
N ILE A 136 -15.31 -10.03 -9.84
CA ILE A 136 -14.28 -11.10 -9.91
C ILE A 136 -14.83 -12.51 -10.13
N GLY A 137 -16.13 -12.65 -10.40
CA GLY A 137 -16.78 -13.94 -10.65
C GLY A 137 -16.15 -14.70 -11.83
N MET A 138 -16.44 -16.01 -11.90
CA MET A 138 -15.85 -16.93 -12.88
C MET A 138 -14.31 -16.99 -12.80
N GLY A 139 -13.74 -16.82 -11.60
CA GLY A 139 -12.29 -16.88 -11.38
C GLY A 139 -11.49 -15.70 -11.95
N LYS A 140 -12.14 -14.58 -12.30
CA LYS A 140 -11.46 -13.41 -12.88
C LYS A 140 -10.51 -12.74 -11.89
N VAL A 141 -9.27 -12.51 -12.30
CA VAL A 141 -8.25 -11.75 -11.55
C VAL A 141 -7.86 -10.52 -12.36
N HIS A 142 -7.87 -9.35 -11.73
CA HIS A 142 -7.49 -8.10 -12.41
C HIS A 142 -5.96 -7.96 -12.54
N PRO A 143 -5.46 -7.41 -13.66
CA PRO A 143 -4.03 -7.16 -13.81
C PRO A 143 -3.55 -6.02 -12.89
N GLY A 144 -2.27 -6.04 -12.54
CA GLY A 144 -1.62 -4.98 -11.76
C GLY A 144 -2.07 -4.94 -10.31
N SER A 145 -1.86 -3.79 -9.65
CA SER A 145 -2.23 -3.58 -8.24
C SER A 145 -3.67 -3.07 -8.10
N HIS A 146 -4.31 -3.37 -6.97
CA HIS A 146 -5.65 -2.94 -6.61
C HIS A 146 -5.62 -1.95 -5.45
N PHE A 147 -6.23 -0.78 -5.62
CA PHE A 147 -6.38 0.21 -4.57
C PHE A 147 -7.79 0.16 -3.99
N VAL A 148 -7.91 0.23 -2.67
CA VAL A 148 -9.17 0.59 -2.01
C VAL A 148 -8.92 1.90 -1.29
N THR A 149 -9.64 2.94 -1.67
CA THR A 149 -9.36 4.29 -1.19
C THR A 149 -10.54 4.87 -0.41
N ALA A 150 -10.22 5.56 0.68
CA ALA A 150 -11.11 6.51 1.33
C ALA A 150 -11.20 7.80 0.50
N HIS A 151 -12.17 8.67 0.86
CA HIS A 151 -12.33 9.98 0.22
C HIS A 151 -11.16 10.94 0.56
N ALA A 152 -11.13 12.14 -0.01
CA ALA A 152 -9.97 13.03 0.12
C ALA A 152 -9.76 13.67 1.52
N SER A 153 -10.80 13.73 2.35
CA SER A 153 -10.78 14.30 3.71
C SER A 153 -11.28 13.29 4.76
N PRO A 154 -10.64 12.09 4.85
CA PRO A 154 -11.22 10.87 5.43
C PRO A 154 -11.80 11.08 6.82
N ASP A 155 -13.10 10.83 6.97
CA ASP A 155 -13.78 10.67 8.25
C ASP A 155 -13.85 9.19 8.68
N LEU A 156 -14.56 8.92 9.78
CA LEU A 156 -14.69 7.55 10.30
C LEU A 156 -15.45 6.64 9.32
N ASP A 157 -16.48 7.15 8.64
CA ASP A 157 -17.34 6.37 7.75
C ASP A 157 -16.53 5.82 6.57
N THR A 158 -15.88 6.70 5.81
CA THR A 158 -15.04 6.30 4.67
C THR A 158 -13.83 5.47 5.10
N THR A 159 -13.25 5.74 6.27
CA THR A 159 -12.09 5.00 6.79
C THR A 159 -12.46 3.55 7.07
N ILE A 160 -13.59 3.30 7.71
CA ILE A 160 -14.04 1.94 8.03
C ILE A 160 -14.49 1.20 6.77
N ALA A 161 -15.26 1.86 5.89
CA ALA A 161 -15.73 1.24 4.65
C ALA A 161 -14.56 0.86 3.72
N SER A 162 -13.55 1.72 3.60
CA SER A 162 -12.33 1.45 2.83
C SER A 162 -11.42 0.42 3.47
N PHE A 163 -11.31 0.39 4.81
CA PHE A 163 -10.53 -0.61 5.52
C PHE A 163 -11.07 -2.02 5.26
N TRP A 164 -12.36 -2.28 5.52
CA TRP A 164 -12.94 -3.61 5.30
C TRP A 164 -13.02 -3.97 3.82
N GLY A 165 -13.21 -2.97 2.95
CA GLY A 165 -13.04 -3.14 1.51
C GLY A 165 -11.63 -3.62 1.14
N TRP A 166 -10.58 -3.09 1.75
CA TRP A 166 -9.21 -3.54 1.53
C TRP A 166 -8.95 -4.93 2.13
N VAL A 167 -9.41 -5.20 3.35
CA VAL A 167 -9.27 -6.52 3.99
C VAL A 167 -9.90 -7.60 3.10
N ASP A 168 -11.12 -7.37 2.61
CA ASP A 168 -11.78 -8.32 1.72
C ASP A 168 -11.12 -8.38 0.34
N ALA A 169 -10.59 -7.28 -0.20
CA ALA A 169 -9.85 -7.30 -1.47
C ALA A 169 -8.54 -8.08 -1.38
N PHE A 170 -7.77 -7.88 -0.30
CA PHE A 170 -6.56 -8.61 0.02
C PHE A 170 -6.85 -10.10 0.23
N GLY A 171 -7.92 -10.40 0.98
CA GLY A 171 -8.41 -11.76 1.22
C GLY A 171 -8.75 -12.47 -0.08
N ALA A 172 -9.62 -11.86 -0.90
CA ALA A 172 -10.11 -12.40 -2.18
C ALA A 172 -9.04 -12.44 -3.27
N ARG A 173 -7.91 -11.75 -3.10
CA ARG A 173 -6.89 -11.55 -4.14
C ARG A 173 -7.55 -11.04 -5.43
N VAL A 174 -8.13 -9.85 -5.35
CA VAL A 174 -8.85 -9.20 -6.47
C VAL A 174 -7.94 -8.99 -7.67
N ALA A 175 -6.66 -8.67 -7.46
CA ALA A 175 -5.68 -8.43 -8.51
C ALA A 175 -4.39 -9.26 -8.36
N GLU A 176 -3.59 -9.32 -9.43
CA GLU A 176 -2.30 -10.05 -9.46
C GLU A 176 -1.20 -9.37 -8.62
N GLY A 177 -1.23 -8.05 -8.51
CA GLY A 177 -0.27 -7.21 -7.81
C GLY A 177 -0.60 -7.01 -6.33
N LEU A 178 -0.29 -5.82 -5.82
CA LEU A 178 -0.49 -5.46 -4.41
C LEU A 178 -1.93 -4.99 -4.16
N HIS A 179 -2.41 -5.19 -2.94
CA HIS A 179 -3.68 -4.63 -2.46
C HIS A 179 -3.36 -3.49 -1.51
N VAL A 180 -3.63 -2.26 -1.95
CA VAL A 180 -3.22 -1.05 -1.26
C VAL A 180 -4.44 -0.38 -0.65
N TRP A 181 -4.46 -0.27 0.67
CA TRP A 181 -5.38 0.61 1.36
C TRP A 181 -4.83 2.04 1.32
N ASN A 182 -5.58 2.96 0.73
CA ASN A 182 -5.20 4.37 0.67
C ASN A 182 -6.17 5.22 1.50
N VAL A 183 -5.62 5.98 2.44
CA VAL A 183 -6.34 6.93 3.29
C VAL A 183 -5.69 8.31 3.06
N PRO A 184 -6.15 9.09 2.06
CA PRO A 184 -5.55 10.37 1.69
C PRO A 184 -5.37 11.28 2.91
N GLY A 185 -4.17 11.81 3.15
CA GLY A 185 -3.90 12.69 4.30
C GLY A 185 -3.79 11.98 5.66
N GLY A 186 -4.05 10.68 5.73
CA GLY A 186 -4.03 9.89 6.97
C GLY A 186 -5.38 9.85 7.68
N VAL A 187 -5.47 9.02 8.72
CA VAL A 187 -6.67 8.96 9.57
C VAL A 187 -6.85 10.26 10.37
N PRO A 188 -8.09 10.62 10.75
CA PRO A 188 -8.34 11.79 11.60
C PRO A 188 -7.47 11.77 12.88
N ALA A 189 -6.58 12.75 13.03
CA ALA A 189 -5.60 12.80 14.13
C ALA A 189 -6.24 12.96 15.53
N SER A 190 -7.47 13.45 15.60
CA SER A 190 -8.21 13.74 16.85
C SER A 190 -9.40 12.80 17.09
N SER A 191 -9.57 11.73 16.30
CA SER A 191 -10.68 10.79 16.50
C SER A 191 -10.35 9.74 17.56
N ILE A 192 -11.09 9.78 18.65
CA ILE A 192 -11.04 8.79 19.74
C ILE A 192 -11.45 7.40 19.22
N GLU A 193 -12.39 7.36 18.29
CA GLU A 193 -12.87 6.15 17.64
C GLU A 193 -11.73 5.44 16.91
N VAL A 194 -10.81 6.16 16.27
CA VAL A 194 -9.63 5.54 15.64
C VAL A 194 -8.74 4.86 16.68
N ALA A 195 -8.53 5.46 17.85
CA ALA A 195 -7.77 4.84 18.92
C ALA A 195 -8.46 3.56 19.43
N VAL A 196 -9.77 3.62 19.67
CA VAL A 196 -10.56 2.49 20.18
C VAL A 196 -10.68 1.36 19.16
N LEU A 197 -10.93 1.68 17.88
CA LEU A 197 -11.25 0.69 16.84
C LEU A 197 -10.02 0.14 16.13
N PHE A 198 -8.95 0.95 16.00
CA PHE A 198 -7.74 0.51 15.31
C PHE A 198 -6.59 0.26 16.27
N GLN A 199 -6.23 1.24 17.11
CA GLN A 199 -5.00 1.14 17.90
C GLN A 199 -5.11 0.10 19.03
N HIS A 200 -6.25 0.00 19.71
CA HIS A 200 -6.47 -1.02 20.74
C HIS A 200 -6.60 -2.43 20.15
N VAL A 201 -7.10 -2.55 18.91
CA VAL A 201 -7.35 -3.84 18.26
C VAL A 201 -6.12 -4.38 17.55
N PHE A 202 -5.48 -3.54 16.72
CA PHE A 202 -4.40 -3.93 15.82
C PHE A 202 -3.02 -3.44 16.29
N GLY A 203 -2.97 -2.60 17.33
CA GLY A 203 -1.76 -2.00 17.88
C GLY A 203 -1.54 -0.55 17.44
N GLN A 204 -0.75 0.19 18.23
CA GLN A 204 -0.52 1.64 18.08
C GLN A 204 0.03 2.07 16.71
N ARG A 205 0.88 1.24 16.09
CA ARG A 205 1.50 1.53 14.78
C ARG A 205 0.84 0.80 13.60
N SER A 206 -0.27 0.09 13.84
CA SER A 206 -0.94 -0.74 12.83
C SER A 206 -1.25 -0.01 11.53
N LEU A 207 -1.79 1.21 11.62
CA LEU A 207 -2.12 2.03 10.45
C LEU A 207 -0.89 2.38 9.61
N GLN A 208 0.28 2.60 10.23
CA GLN A 208 1.53 2.87 9.51
C GLN A 208 2.01 1.65 8.70
N TYR A 209 1.64 0.45 9.13
CA TYR A 209 2.00 -0.81 8.47
C TYR A 209 1.01 -1.26 7.39
N MET A 210 -0.20 -0.70 7.35
CA MET A 210 -1.26 -1.08 6.41
C MET A 210 -1.60 0.01 5.40
N ALA A 211 -1.76 1.26 5.83
CA ALA A 211 -2.29 2.33 5.01
C ALA A 211 -1.19 3.11 4.26
N LYS A 212 -1.54 3.58 3.05
CA LYS A 212 -0.82 4.66 2.35
C LYS A 212 -1.61 5.94 2.48
N THR A 213 -0.92 7.08 2.53
CA THR A 213 -1.54 8.40 2.73
C THR A 213 -1.47 9.28 1.47
N ARG A 214 -1.50 8.65 0.28
CA ARG A 214 -1.31 9.36 -0.99
C ARG A 214 -2.54 10.22 -1.28
N THR A 215 -2.31 11.52 -1.49
CA THR A 215 -3.36 12.47 -1.95
C THR A 215 -3.68 12.32 -3.44
N ARG A 216 -2.81 11.66 -4.20
CA ARG A 216 -3.03 11.28 -5.58
C ARG A 216 -2.64 9.82 -5.77
N LEU A 217 -3.54 9.02 -6.33
CA LEU A 217 -3.23 7.64 -6.69
C LEU A 217 -2.23 7.62 -7.86
N SER A 218 -1.23 6.76 -7.73
CA SER A 218 -0.22 6.50 -8.75
C SER A 218 0.35 5.10 -8.53
N LEU A 219 0.84 4.51 -9.62
CA LEU A 219 1.58 3.26 -9.58
C LEU A 219 3.09 3.55 -9.59
N SER A 220 3.81 2.81 -8.78
CA SER A 220 5.27 2.77 -8.73
C SER A 220 5.82 1.54 -9.46
N SER A 221 7.11 1.54 -9.79
CA SER A 221 7.82 0.37 -10.31
C SER A 221 7.63 -0.87 -9.45
N LEU A 222 7.63 -0.71 -8.12
CA LEU A 222 7.42 -1.82 -7.17
C LEU A 222 6.04 -2.47 -7.33
N GLU A 223 5.01 -1.69 -7.67
CA GLU A 223 3.63 -2.16 -7.85
C GLU A 223 3.38 -2.78 -9.24
N LEU A 224 4.30 -2.56 -10.19
CA LEU A 224 4.24 -3.05 -11.57
C LEU A 224 5.26 -4.16 -11.88
N MET A 225 6.26 -4.35 -11.02
CA MET A 225 7.32 -5.30 -11.31
C MET A 225 6.86 -6.76 -11.19
N THR A 226 7.55 -7.64 -11.91
CA THR A 226 7.36 -9.09 -11.81
C THR A 226 8.69 -9.83 -11.76
N GLN A 227 8.69 -10.98 -11.10
CA GLN A 227 9.76 -11.99 -11.18
C GLN A 227 9.51 -13.03 -12.28
N ARG A 228 8.31 -13.04 -12.90
CA ARG A 228 7.97 -14.03 -13.94
C ARG A 228 8.92 -13.86 -15.13
N GLY A 229 9.65 -14.93 -15.45
CA GLY A 229 10.60 -14.97 -16.56
C GLY A 229 11.86 -14.12 -16.35
N VAL A 230 12.19 -13.75 -15.11
CA VAL A 230 13.48 -13.14 -14.77
C VAL A 230 14.52 -14.23 -14.56
N VAL A 231 15.69 -14.10 -15.19
CA VAL A 231 16.83 -15.00 -15.00
C VAL A 231 18.01 -14.18 -14.56
N LYS A 232 18.57 -14.50 -13.39
CA LYS A 232 19.78 -13.88 -12.86
C LYS A 232 20.98 -14.73 -13.26
N GLN A 233 21.96 -14.13 -13.94
CA GLN A 233 23.18 -14.81 -14.37
C GLN A 233 24.42 -14.16 -13.77
N LYS A 234 25.41 -14.99 -13.45
CA LYS A 234 26.73 -14.56 -13.02
C LYS A 234 27.60 -14.22 -14.22
N THR A 235 28.62 -13.40 -14.03
CA THR A 235 29.48 -12.87 -15.11
C THR A 235 30.50 -13.88 -15.65
N ASP A 236 30.79 -14.94 -14.92
CA ASP A 236 31.72 -16.02 -15.29
C ASP A 236 31.13 -17.01 -16.30
N GLN A 237 29.80 -17.02 -16.46
CA GLN A 237 29.12 -17.91 -17.39
C GLN A 237 29.31 -17.49 -18.85
N SER A 238 29.21 -18.45 -19.78
CA SER A 238 29.27 -18.19 -21.21
C SER A 238 28.01 -17.48 -21.71
N SER A 239 28.21 -16.43 -22.49
CA SER A 239 27.13 -15.71 -23.19
C SER A 239 26.39 -16.57 -24.22
N LEU A 240 26.99 -17.68 -24.68
CA LEU A 240 26.38 -18.62 -25.62
C LEU A 240 25.36 -19.55 -24.97
N ALA A 241 25.47 -19.79 -23.66
CA ALA A 241 24.57 -20.68 -22.92
C ALA A 241 23.21 -20.04 -22.60
N ILE A 242 23.05 -18.74 -22.89
CA ILE A 242 21.84 -17.99 -22.56
C ILE A 242 20.84 -18.11 -23.70
N ASP A 243 19.78 -18.88 -23.45
CA ASP A 243 18.61 -18.89 -24.32
C ASP A 243 17.65 -17.75 -23.92
N HIS A 244 17.47 -16.79 -24.83
CA HIS A 244 16.54 -15.68 -24.66
C HIS A 244 15.08 -16.05 -24.94
N GLU A 245 14.80 -17.26 -25.47
CA GLU A 245 13.47 -17.82 -25.83
C GLU A 245 12.50 -16.76 -26.39
N ARG A 246 12.59 -16.45 -27.69
CA ARG A 246 11.72 -15.45 -28.37
C ARG A 246 11.51 -14.15 -27.56
N ALA A 247 12.53 -13.68 -26.84
CA ALA A 247 12.52 -12.48 -26.00
C ALA A 247 11.54 -12.52 -24.80
N GLN A 248 11.16 -13.70 -24.31
CA GLN A 248 10.28 -13.82 -23.14
C GLN A 248 11.01 -13.70 -21.80
N LYS A 249 12.30 -14.05 -21.76
CA LYS A 249 13.13 -14.01 -20.55
C LYS A 249 13.85 -12.67 -20.41
N ALA A 250 13.80 -12.10 -19.22
CA ALA A 250 14.56 -10.92 -18.85
C ALA A 250 15.84 -11.37 -18.14
N ILE A 251 16.99 -11.20 -18.79
CA ILE A 251 18.28 -11.61 -18.23
C ILE A 251 18.90 -10.42 -17.50
N ILE A 252 19.20 -10.64 -16.23
CA ILE A 252 19.84 -9.69 -15.33
C ILE A 252 21.19 -10.27 -14.93
N LEU A 253 22.25 -9.48 -15.07
CA LEU A 253 23.58 -9.84 -14.64
C LEU A 253 23.79 -9.39 -13.20
N VAL A 254 24.28 -10.30 -12.37
CA VAL A 254 24.58 -10.06 -10.96
C VAL A 254 25.98 -10.52 -10.59
N ASP A 255 26.55 -9.91 -9.55
CA ASP A 255 27.79 -10.40 -8.94
C ASP A 255 27.55 -11.63 -8.05
N ASP A 256 28.61 -12.11 -7.40
CA ASP A 256 28.54 -13.26 -6.49
C ASP A 256 27.69 -13.02 -5.25
N GLN A 257 27.48 -11.76 -4.87
CA GLN A 257 26.63 -11.35 -3.74
C GLN A 257 25.18 -11.07 -4.19
N GLY A 258 24.90 -11.11 -5.49
CA GLY A 258 23.58 -10.90 -6.08
C GLY A 258 23.23 -9.45 -6.41
N TYR A 259 24.20 -8.53 -6.35
CA TYR A 259 24.02 -7.13 -6.73
C TYR A 259 24.00 -6.97 -8.25
N PHE A 260 23.24 -5.98 -8.72
CA PHE A 260 23.00 -5.73 -10.13
C PHE A 260 24.24 -5.14 -10.82
N LEU A 261 24.66 -5.78 -11.91
CA LEU A 261 25.77 -5.33 -12.76
C LEU A 261 25.28 -4.81 -14.12
N GLY A 262 24.18 -5.35 -14.63
CA GLY A 262 23.67 -4.97 -15.94
C GLY A 262 22.52 -5.84 -16.43
N ASP A 263 22.03 -5.52 -17.62
CA ASP A 263 21.04 -6.33 -18.33
C ASP A 263 21.65 -6.93 -19.60
N TRP A 264 21.13 -8.09 -20.02
CA TRP A 264 21.60 -8.79 -21.21
C TRP A 264 20.41 -9.15 -22.13
N ARG A 265 20.29 -8.46 -23.26
CA ARG A 265 19.11 -8.56 -24.14
C ARG A 265 19.48 -9.22 -25.47
N SER A 266 18.46 -9.71 -26.17
CA SER A 266 18.63 -10.40 -27.46
C SER A 266 19.36 -9.55 -28.51
N PHE A 267 19.12 -8.23 -28.55
CA PHE A 267 19.82 -7.35 -29.49
C PHE A 267 21.26 -7.02 -29.09
N ASP A 268 21.63 -7.21 -27.81
CA ASP A 268 23.03 -7.04 -27.37
C ASP A 268 23.90 -8.18 -27.91
N VAL A 269 23.32 -9.38 -28.07
CA VAL A 269 24.03 -10.60 -28.47
C VAL A 269 24.73 -10.43 -29.81
N GLU A 270 24.02 -9.94 -30.84
CA GLU A 270 24.57 -9.87 -32.20
C GLU A 270 25.74 -8.87 -32.30
N GLY A 271 25.56 -7.68 -31.74
CA GLY A 271 26.61 -6.65 -31.75
C GLY A 271 27.86 -7.11 -31.00
N VAL A 272 27.70 -7.69 -29.81
CA VAL A 272 28.83 -8.17 -29.01
C VAL A 272 29.52 -9.35 -29.68
N ARG A 273 28.75 -10.31 -30.23
CA ARG A 273 29.31 -11.44 -30.99
C ARG A 273 30.11 -10.97 -32.19
N GLN A 274 29.63 -9.95 -32.90
CA GLN A 274 30.38 -9.39 -34.01
C GLN A 274 31.77 -8.91 -33.57
N VAL A 275 31.88 -8.21 -32.43
CA VAL A 275 33.17 -7.72 -31.91
C VAL A 275 34.09 -8.86 -31.47
N ILE A 276 33.54 -9.87 -30.78
CA ILE A 276 34.31 -11.07 -30.39
C ILE A 276 34.80 -11.82 -31.64
N MET A 277 33.96 -11.93 -32.68
CA MET A 277 34.33 -12.57 -33.95
C MET A 277 35.48 -11.87 -34.67
N LEU A 278 35.60 -10.53 -34.57
CA LEU A 278 36.74 -9.80 -35.14
C LEU A 278 38.06 -10.30 -34.54
N LEU A 279 38.14 -10.41 -33.21
CA LEU A 279 39.33 -10.96 -32.54
C LEU A 279 39.55 -12.43 -32.90
N ASN A 280 38.49 -13.24 -32.90
CA ASN A 280 38.60 -14.66 -33.22
C ASN A 280 39.11 -14.92 -34.64
N ASN A 281 38.74 -14.07 -35.60
CA ASN A 281 39.27 -14.14 -36.97
C ASN A 281 40.77 -13.84 -37.01
N CYS A 282 41.22 -12.80 -36.29
CA CYS A 282 42.65 -12.50 -36.16
C CYS A 282 43.43 -13.63 -35.47
N LEU A 283 42.88 -14.22 -34.39
CA LEU A 283 43.49 -15.32 -33.66
C LEU A 283 43.58 -16.59 -34.52
N ARG A 284 42.54 -16.91 -35.30
CA ARG A 284 42.54 -18.05 -36.22
C ARG A 284 43.53 -17.85 -37.38
N TRP A 285 43.63 -16.64 -37.90
CA TRP A 285 44.66 -16.31 -38.89
C TRP A 285 46.06 -16.49 -38.30
N PHE A 286 46.29 -16.01 -37.08
CA PHE A 286 47.56 -16.16 -36.38
C PHE A 286 47.92 -17.63 -36.15
N GLU A 287 46.97 -18.44 -35.70
CA GLU A 287 47.09 -19.89 -35.53
C GLU A 287 47.56 -20.57 -36.83
N ASN A 288 46.88 -20.29 -37.94
CA ASN A 288 47.25 -20.82 -39.25
C ASN A 288 48.61 -20.31 -39.74
N ASN A 289 48.90 -19.02 -39.54
CA ASN A 289 50.18 -18.42 -39.96
C ASN A 289 51.35 -19.03 -39.18
N LEU A 290 51.19 -19.23 -37.86
CA LEU A 290 52.18 -19.91 -37.03
C LEU A 290 52.38 -21.37 -37.47
N HIS A 291 51.31 -22.11 -37.78
CA HIS A 291 51.43 -23.47 -38.34
C HIS A 291 52.21 -23.51 -39.66
N VAL A 292 51.92 -22.61 -40.59
CA VAL A 292 52.63 -22.57 -41.89
C VAL A 292 54.09 -22.16 -41.69
N LYS A 293 54.35 -21.14 -40.88
CA LYS A 293 55.70 -20.62 -40.65
C LYS A 293 56.56 -21.60 -39.87
N ILE A 294 56.01 -22.31 -38.87
CA ILE A 294 56.77 -23.30 -38.10
C ILE A 294 57.13 -24.51 -38.98
N VAL A 295 56.20 -25.00 -39.82
CA VAL A 295 56.51 -26.06 -40.80
C VAL A 295 57.56 -25.59 -41.79
N SER A 296 57.47 -24.33 -42.26
CA SER A 296 58.45 -23.75 -43.17
C SER A 296 59.84 -23.61 -42.54
N LEU A 297 59.92 -23.28 -41.25
CA LEU A 297 61.16 -23.20 -40.49
C LEU A 297 61.86 -24.57 -40.44
N PHE A 298 61.11 -25.62 -40.09
CA PHE A 298 61.64 -26.99 -40.02
C PHE A 298 61.83 -27.67 -41.40
N ALA A 299 61.36 -27.05 -42.49
CA ALA A 299 61.60 -27.51 -43.85
C ALA A 299 62.89 -26.92 -44.49
N LYS A 300 63.61 -26.02 -43.80
CA LYS A 300 64.89 -25.49 -44.28
C LYS A 300 65.95 -26.59 -44.32
N GLU A 301 66.72 -26.66 -45.40
CA GLU A 301 67.82 -27.65 -45.55
C GLU A 301 68.91 -27.49 -44.47
N ASP A 302 69.21 -26.24 -44.07
CA ASP A 302 70.25 -25.92 -43.07
C ASP A 302 69.67 -25.11 -41.89
N LEU A 303 68.71 -25.67 -41.14
CA LEU A 303 68.15 -24.99 -39.96
C LEU A 303 69.19 -24.88 -38.84
N SER A 304 69.43 -23.66 -38.36
CA SER A 304 70.36 -23.37 -37.25
C SER A 304 69.70 -22.59 -36.11
N LEU A 305 70.34 -22.59 -34.94
CA LEU A 305 69.92 -21.75 -33.80
C LEU A 305 69.85 -20.25 -34.15
N ARG A 306 70.57 -19.78 -35.18
CA ARG A 306 70.54 -18.38 -35.62
C ARG A 306 69.24 -18.00 -36.33
N ASP A 307 68.50 -18.99 -36.83
CA ASP A 307 67.22 -18.79 -37.52
C ASP A 307 66.05 -18.58 -36.54
N LEU A 308 66.17 -19.07 -35.30
CA LEU A 308 65.09 -19.04 -34.30
C LEU A 308 64.70 -17.63 -33.85
N PRO A 309 65.62 -16.70 -33.49
CA PRO A 309 65.24 -15.36 -33.08
C PRO A 309 64.51 -14.59 -34.19
N GLY A 310 64.95 -14.74 -35.45
CA GLY A 310 64.31 -14.12 -36.61
C GLY A 310 62.90 -14.65 -36.85
N PHE A 311 62.68 -15.95 -36.63
CA PHE A 311 61.34 -16.57 -36.70
C PHE A 311 60.41 -16.05 -35.60
N VAL A 312 60.88 -15.96 -34.35
CA VAL A 312 60.08 -15.46 -33.23
C VAL A 312 59.65 -14.01 -33.48
N GLU A 313 60.58 -13.16 -33.94
CA GLU A 313 60.28 -11.78 -34.31
C GLU A 313 59.29 -11.71 -35.50
N GLU A 314 59.51 -12.53 -36.54
CA GLU A 314 58.65 -12.57 -37.73
C GLU A 314 57.20 -12.96 -37.40
N VAL A 315 56.97 -13.86 -36.44
CA VAL A 315 55.63 -14.37 -36.14
C VAL A 315 54.95 -13.59 -35.02
N PHE A 316 55.62 -13.38 -33.89
CA PHE A 316 54.98 -12.85 -32.68
C PHE A 316 55.01 -11.31 -32.59
N GLU A 317 55.89 -10.63 -33.33
CA GLU A 317 55.94 -9.16 -33.36
C GLU A 317 55.09 -8.54 -34.49
N ILE A 318 54.32 -9.36 -35.22
CA ILE A 318 53.25 -8.89 -36.11
C ILE A 318 52.20 -8.15 -35.28
N LYS A 319 51.82 -6.94 -35.72
CA LYS A 319 50.73 -6.19 -35.09
C LYS A 319 49.38 -6.75 -35.50
N VAL A 320 48.41 -6.71 -34.59
CA VAL A 320 47.04 -7.17 -34.86
C VAL A 320 46.41 -6.44 -36.05
N LYS A 321 46.71 -5.15 -36.25
CA LYS A 321 46.21 -4.41 -37.42
C LYS A 321 46.76 -4.89 -38.76
N ASP A 322 47.94 -5.51 -38.77
CA ASP A 322 48.68 -5.90 -39.98
C ASP A 322 48.38 -7.36 -40.38
N CYS A 323 47.38 -8.00 -39.74
CA CYS A 323 46.90 -9.32 -40.17
C CYS A 323 45.83 -9.20 -41.26
N ASP A 324 45.81 -10.13 -42.20
CA ASP A 324 44.89 -10.08 -43.36
C ASP A 324 43.41 -9.84 -42.96
N PRO A 325 42.85 -10.49 -41.92
CA PRO A 325 41.48 -10.20 -41.52
C PRO A 325 41.27 -8.75 -41.08
N ALA A 326 42.24 -8.15 -40.39
CA ALA A 326 42.11 -6.79 -39.87
C ALA A 326 42.12 -5.74 -40.99
N ASP A 327 42.81 -6.00 -42.10
CA ASP A 327 42.80 -5.11 -43.26
C ASP A 327 41.41 -4.98 -43.89
N GLU A 328 40.67 -6.08 -43.96
CA GLU A 328 39.31 -6.16 -44.50
C GLU A 328 38.25 -5.53 -43.58
N PHE A 329 38.58 -5.24 -42.32
CA PHE A 329 37.62 -4.62 -41.39
C PHE A 329 37.30 -3.19 -41.81
N THR A 330 36.02 -2.84 -41.75
CA THR A 330 35.55 -1.45 -41.89
C THR A 330 36.11 -0.56 -40.78
N ASP A 331 36.17 0.75 -41.00
CA ASP A 331 36.62 1.71 -39.97
C ASP A 331 35.81 1.64 -38.66
N LYS A 332 34.54 1.22 -38.76
CA LYS A 332 33.69 1.00 -37.59
C LYS A 332 34.14 -0.23 -36.81
N GLN A 333 34.40 -1.34 -37.50
CA GLN A 333 34.91 -2.58 -36.89
C GLN A 333 36.31 -2.39 -36.31
N LYS A 334 37.21 -1.67 -37.01
CA LYS A 334 38.54 -1.31 -36.50
C LYS A 334 38.43 -0.52 -35.19
N ARG A 335 37.56 0.49 -35.12
CA ARG A 335 37.30 1.25 -33.88
C ARG A 335 36.73 0.39 -32.75
N TRP A 336 35.80 -0.51 -33.05
CA TRP A 336 35.26 -1.43 -32.05
C TRP A 336 36.30 -2.41 -31.53
N MET A 337 37.09 -2.99 -32.43
CA MET A 337 38.17 -3.90 -32.09
C MET A 337 39.26 -3.22 -31.27
N ASP A 338 39.70 -2.02 -31.65
CA ASP A 338 40.66 -1.23 -30.87
C ASP A 338 40.11 -0.90 -29.47
N GLY A 339 38.85 -0.45 -29.40
CA GLY A 339 38.18 -0.20 -28.13
C GLY A 339 38.05 -1.46 -27.27
N TYR A 340 37.78 -2.61 -27.88
CA TYR A 340 37.68 -3.91 -27.20
C TYR A 340 39.03 -4.31 -26.60
N LEU A 341 40.10 -4.29 -27.40
CA LEU A 341 41.46 -4.60 -26.94
C LEU A 341 41.88 -3.67 -25.80
N ARG A 342 41.70 -2.34 -25.95
CA ARG A 342 42.15 -1.37 -24.96
C ARG A 342 41.31 -1.34 -23.69
N LYS A 343 39.98 -1.27 -23.81
CA LYS A 343 39.08 -0.96 -22.69
C LYS A 343 38.55 -2.21 -21.98
N VAL A 344 38.55 -3.36 -22.65
CA VAL A 344 38.01 -4.61 -22.10
C VAL A 344 39.11 -5.61 -21.79
N LEU A 345 40.06 -5.83 -22.73
CA LEU A 345 41.19 -6.74 -22.52
C LEU A 345 42.43 -6.04 -21.95
N PHE A 346 42.38 -4.72 -21.72
CA PHE A 346 43.46 -3.92 -21.14
C PHE A 346 44.80 -3.99 -21.92
N ILE A 347 44.71 -4.14 -23.24
CA ILE A 347 45.85 -4.12 -24.16
C ILE A 347 46.05 -2.68 -24.63
N GLU A 348 46.94 -1.94 -23.95
CA GLU A 348 47.10 -0.49 -24.08
C GLU A 348 47.27 0.01 -25.52
N LYS A 349 48.01 -0.75 -26.36
CA LYS A 349 48.28 -0.40 -27.76
C LYS A 349 47.10 -0.71 -28.72
N GLY A 350 46.07 -1.40 -28.25
CA GLY A 350 44.91 -1.77 -29.07
C GLY A 350 45.31 -2.50 -30.35
N LEU A 351 44.86 -2.03 -31.50
CA LEU A 351 45.20 -2.63 -32.80
C LEU A 351 46.71 -2.56 -33.15
N GLU A 352 47.46 -1.63 -32.56
CA GLU A 352 48.92 -1.52 -32.73
C GLU A 352 49.70 -2.50 -31.84
N ALA A 353 49.00 -3.32 -31.04
CA ALA A 353 49.61 -4.36 -30.22
C ALA A 353 50.13 -5.50 -31.10
N THR A 354 51.29 -6.05 -30.75
CA THR A 354 51.82 -7.29 -31.34
C THR A 354 51.21 -8.52 -30.65
N PHE A 355 51.22 -9.69 -31.30
CA PHE A 355 50.72 -10.93 -30.67
C PHE A 355 51.49 -11.31 -29.40
N SER A 356 52.79 -10.99 -29.35
CA SER A 356 53.62 -11.04 -28.13
C SER A 356 53.07 -10.16 -27.00
N SER A 357 52.71 -8.90 -27.31
CA SER A 357 52.09 -8.00 -26.33
C SER A 357 50.66 -8.42 -25.93
N PHE A 358 49.89 -9.00 -26.86
CA PHE A 358 48.58 -9.60 -26.60
C PHE A 358 48.69 -10.76 -25.62
N ALA A 359 49.64 -11.68 -25.83
CA ALA A 359 49.90 -12.83 -24.94
C ALA A 359 50.20 -12.39 -23.50
N LYS A 360 51.07 -11.38 -23.35
CA LYS A 360 51.39 -10.77 -22.04
C LYS A 360 50.15 -10.14 -21.39
N GLY A 361 49.29 -9.48 -22.19
CA GLY A 361 48.01 -8.95 -21.74
C GLY A 361 47.07 -10.04 -21.22
N MET A 362 46.87 -11.10 -22.01
CA MET A 362 46.02 -12.23 -21.65
C MET A 362 46.51 -12.98 -20.41
N LYS A 363 47.84 -13.09 -20.22
CA LYS A 363 48.43 -13.65 -19.00
C LYS A 363 48.03 -12.88 -17.74
N LYS A 364 47.95 -11.54 -17.81
CA LYS A 364 47.47 -10.70 -16.69
C LYS A 364 45.99 -10.94 -16.36
N LEU A 365 45.20 -11.39 -17.35
CA LEU A 365 43.79 -11.77 -17.19
C LEU A 365 43.59 -13.23 -16.74
N GLY A 366 44.68 -13.93 -16.39
CA GLY A 366 44.65 -15.32 -15.95
C GLY A 366 44.63 -16.35 -17.08
N VAL A 367 44.76 -15.93 -18.35
CA VAL A 367 44.86 -16.82 -19.52
C VAL A 367 46.33 -16.92 -19.93
N ALA A 368 47.07 -17.78 -19.24
CA ALA A 368 48.52 -17.90 -19.41
C ALA A 368 48.97 -18.74 -20.60
N ASP A 369 48.08 -19.56 -21.19
CA ASP A 369 48.46 -20.56 -22.19
C ASP A 369 49.02 -19.95 -23.48
N PHE A 370 48.57 -18.75 -23.87
CA PHE A 370 49.15 -18.03 -25.00
C PHE A 370 50.60 -17.62 -24.75
N GLN A 371 50.92 -17.18 -23.52
CA GLN A 371 52.31 -16.89 -23.17
C GLN A 371 53.14 -18.18 -23.10
N LYS A 372 52.58 -19.29 -22.60
CA LYS A 372 53.27 -20.59 -22.62
C LYS A 372 53.61 -21.05 -24.04
N CYS A 373 52.77 -20.73 -25.03
CA CYS A 373 53.07 -21.02 -26.43
C CYS A 373 54.33 -20.28 -26.90
N ILE A 374 54.45 -18.98 -26.58
CA ILE A 374 55.65 -18.19 -26.87
C ILE A 374 56.85 -18.80 -26.14
N ASP A 375 56.71 -19.05 -24.83
CA ASP A 375 57.79 -19.61 -24.01
C ASP A 375 58.26 -20.98 -24.55
N GLN A 376 57.34 -21.81 -25.08
CA GLN A 376 57.65 -23.10 -25.69
C GLN A 376 58.42 -22.93 -27.02
N VAL A 377 58.02 -21.99 -27.87
CA VAL A 377 58.77 -21.67 -29.10
C VAL A 377 60.15 -21.11 -28.77
N ASP A 378 60.26 -20.20 -27.80
CA ASP A 378 61.54 -19.65 -27.34
C ASP A 378 62.46 -20.75 -26.78
N SER A 379 61.89 -21.76 -26.09
CA SER A 379 62.63 -22.89 -25.54
C SER A 379 63.27 -23.80 -26.59
N LEU A 380 62.88 -23.69 -27.87
CA LEU A 380 63.56 -24.40 -28.96
C LEU A 380 65.06 -24.06 -29.01
N SER A 381 65.42 -22.84 -28.63
CA SER A 381 66.81 -22.37 -28.61
C SER A 381 67.71 -23.10 -27.59
N SER A 382 67.10 -23.70 -26.56
CA SER A 382 67.77 -24.47 -25.50
C SER A 382 67.41 -25.97 -25.53
N SER A 383 66.71 -26.40 -26.58
CA SER A 383 66.27 -27.78 -26.75
C SER A 383 67.40 -28.71 -27.21
N SER A 384 67.20 -30.01 -27.01
CA SER A 384 68.08 -31.07 -27.51
C SER A 384 67.95 -31.32 -29.03
N LEU A 385 67.13 -30.52 -29.73
CA LEU A 385 67.01 -30.57 -31.20
C LEU A 385 68.25 -30.03 -31.91
N PHE A 386 69.07 -29.23 -31.23
CA PHE A 386 70.27 -28.64 -31.82
C PHE A 386 71.53 -29.25 -31.21
N ASP A 387 72.53 -29.50 -32.06
CA ASP A 387 73.82 -30.00 -31.62
C ASP A 387 74.67 -28.90 -30.94
N GLN A 388 75.88 -29.25 -30.47
CA GLN A 388 76.79 -28.27 -29.85
C GLN A 388 77.25 -27.16 -30.81
N LYS A 389 77.08 -27.32 -32.13
CA LYS A 389 77.36 -26.31 -33.15
C LYS A 389 76.13 -25.47 -33.49
N GLY A 390 74.97 -25.79 -32.92
CA GLY A 390 73.71 -25.13 -33.14
C GLY A 390 73.01 -25.52 -34.45
N GLN A 391 73.33 -26.68 -35.03
CA GLN A 391 72.62 -27.24 -36.19
C GLN A 391 71.56 -28.23 -35.75
N LEU A 392 70.44 -28.29 -36.49
CA LEU A 392 69.37 -29.25 -36.23
C LEU A 392 69.89 -30.69 -36.33
N VAL A 393 69.61 -31.49 -35.31
CA VAL A 393 69.83 -32.93 -35.30
C VAL A 393 68.65 -33.59 -36.00
N GLU A 394 68.92 -34.32 -37.09
CA GLU A 394 67.92 -35.06 -37.88
C GLU A 394 67.39 -36.30 -37.13
N ASP A 395 66.65 -36.07 -36.05
CA ASP A 395 65.85 -37.05 -35.32
C ASP A 395 64.37 -36.76 -35.55
N ARG A 396 63.81 -37.41 -36.58
CA ARG A 396 62.42 -37.19 -36.99
C ARG A 396 61.42 -37.37 -35.82
N PRO A 397 61.43 -38.49 -35.06
CA PRO A 397 60.59 -38.63 -33.88
C PRO A 397 60.67 -37.45 -32.92
N GLN A 398 61.88 -36.99 -32.60
CA GLN A 398 62.09 -35.89 -31.68
C GLN A 398 61.57 -34.55 -32.24
N ILE A 399 61.85 -34.25 -33.51
CA ILE A 399 61.37 -33.04 -34.19
C ILE A 399 59.83 -33.00 -34.21
N PHE A 400 59.19 -34.09 -34.64
CA PHE A 400 57.73 -34.16 -34.70
C PHE A 400 57.11 -34.09 -33.30
N HIS A 401 57.76 -34.61 -32.26
CA HIS A 401 57.28 -34.48 -30.89
C HIS A 401 57.26 -33.02 -30.42
N TYR A 402 58.33 -32.26 -30.66
CA TYR A 402 58.37 -30.83 -30.33
C TYR A 402 57.34 -30.01 -31.12
N LEU A 403 57.14 -30.34 -32.40
CA LEU A 403 56.10 -29.70 -33.23
C LEU A 403 54.69 -30.00 -32.70
N GLU A 404 54.41 -31.26 -32.36
CA GLU A 404 53.15 -31.67 -31.75
C GLU A 404 52.89 -30.94 -30.42
N GLU A 405 53.92 -30.81 -29.57
CA GLU A 405 53.80 -30.05 -28.32
C GLU A 405 53.47 -28.58 -28.55
N ILE A 406 54.15 -27.91 -29.49
CA ILE A 406 53.90 -26.50 -29.80
C ILE A 406 52.48 -26.31 -30.34
N ILE A 407 52.05 -27.16 -31.29
CA ILE A 407 50.70 -27.13 -31.86
C ILE A 407 49.65 -27.36 -30.76
N ALA A 408 49.84 -28.37 -29.91
CA ALA A 408 48.91 -28.68 -28.83
C ALA A 408 48.84 -27.55 -27.77
N VAL A 409 49.94 -26.84 -27.49
CA VAL A 409 49.94 -25.66 -26.62
C VAL A 409 49.22 -24.49 -27.28
N LEU A 410 49.43 -24.26 -28.58
CA LEU A 410 48.75 -23.22 -29.35
C LEU A 410 47.22 -23.46 -29.40
N ASP A 411 46.78 -24.68 -29.70
CA ASP A 411 45.36 -25.04 -29.73
C ASP A 411 44.69 -24.77 -28.38
N ARG A 412 45.35 -25.18 -27.28
CA ARG A 412 44.89 -24.89 -25.92
C ARG A 412 44.86 -23.39 -25.63
N ALA A 413 45.84 -22.63 -26.10
CA ALA A 413 45.90 -21.19 -25.92
C ALA A 413 44.77 -20.46 -26.65
N ILE A 414 44.52 -20.81 -27.92
CA ILE A 414 43.44 -20.23 -28.73
C ILE A 414 42.09 -20.61 -28.15
N TYR A 415 41.91 -21.86 -27.75
CA TYR A 415 40.70 -22.33 -27.08
C TYR A 415 40.46 -21.59 -25.74
N GLY A 416 41.50 -21.47 -24.90
CA GLY A 416 41.44 -20.75 -23.62
C GLY A 416 41.11 -19.26 -23.80
N ALA A 417 41.70 -18.61 -24.80
CA ALA A 417 41.37 -17.23 -25.15
C ALA A 417 39.91 -17.11 -25.60
N ARG A 418 39.44 -17.99 -26.49
CA ARG A 418 38.03 -18.01 -26.94
C ARG A 418 37.07 -18.17 -25.77
N LEU A 419 37.27 -19.17 -24.91
CA LEU A 419 36.46 -19.39 -23.72
C LEU A 419 36.41 -18.18 -22.79
N TYR A 420 37.55 -17.50 -22.59
CA TYR A 420 37.59 -16.28 -21.79
C TYR A 420 36.77 -15.16 -22.43
N THR A 421 36.94 -14.94 -23.74
CA THR A 421 36.23 -13.86 -24.46
C THR A 421 34.73 -14.06 -24.55
N GLU A 422 34.24 -15.30 -24.42
CA GLU A 422 32.82 -15.64 -24.44
C GLU A 422 32.10 -15.42 -23.11
N ARG A 423 32.82 -15.11 -22.02
CA ARG A 423 32.23 -14.84 -20.70
C ARG A 423 31.33 -13.61 -20.73
N LEU A 424 30.26 -13.64 -19.93
CA LEU A 424 29.31 -12.54 -19.77
C LEU A 424 29.98 -11.25 -19.26
N GLU A 425 31.03 -11.35 -18.45
CA GLU A 425 31.83 -10.20 -18.02
C GLU A 425 32.42 -9.43 -19.20
N VAL A 426 33.05 -10.15 -20.13
CA VAL A 426 33.67 -9.59 -21.33
C VAL A 426 32.58 -8.99 -22.21
N ALA A 427 31.47 -9.72 -22.38
CA ALA A 427 30.33 -9.28 -23.17
C ALA A 427 29.70 -7.99 -22.63
N LEU A 428 29.51 -7.88 -21.31
CA LEU A 428 29.00 -6.69 -20.64
C LEU A 428 29.97 -5.51 -20.77
N ASN A 429 31.28 -5.75 -20.65
CA ASN A 429 32.31 -4.74 -20.84
C ASN A 429 32.36 -4.23 -22.29
N ILE A 430 32.16 -5.09 -23.30
CA ILE A 430 32.01 -4.66 -24.71
C ILE A 430 30.80 -3.73 -24.84
N LYS A 431 29.63 -4.18 -24.37
CA LYS A 431 28.39 -3.39 -24.42
C LYS A 431 28.56 -2.00 -23.79
N THR A 432 29.14 -1.94 -22.59
CA THR A 432 29.23 -0.69 -21.82
C THR A 432 30.40 0.20 -22.23
N LYS A 433 31.60 -0.36 -22.44
CA LYS A 433 32.83 0.43 -22.68
C LYS A 433 33.15 0.64 -24.15
N VAL A 434 32.71 -0.27 -25.03
CA VAL A 434 32.94 -0.18 -26.49
C VAL A 434 31.75 0.48 -27.18
N PHE A 435 30.52 0.00 -26.93
CA PHE A 435 29.32 0.60 -27.53
C PHE A 435 28.76 1.80 -26.76
N GLY A 436 29.12 1.95 -25.47
CA GLY A 436 28.60 3.04 -24.64
C GLY A 436 27.16 2.83 -24.15
N TYR A 437 26.64 1.60 -24.24
CA TYR A 437 25.27 1.31 -23.81
C TYR A 437 25.21 1.17 -22.29
N LEU A 438 24.47 2.08 -21.65
CA LEU A 438 24.27 2.08 -20.21
C LEU A 438 23.20 1.04 -19.79
N PRO A 439 23.34 0.45 -18.59
CA PRO A 439 22.30 -0.38 -18.00
C PRO A 439 20.97 0.40 -17.88
N GLN A 440 19.86 -0.24 -18.22
CA GLN A 440 18.54 0.38 -18.12
C GLN A 440 17.88 -0.06 -16.83
N VAL A 441 18.00 0.81 -15.82
CA VAL A 441 17.46 0.58 -14.47
C VAL A 441 16.51 1.68 -14.07
N VAL A 442 15.58 1.32 -13.18
CA VAL A 442 14.66 2.24 -12.53
C VAL A 442 14.62 1.96 -11.04
N SER A 443 14.49 3.02 -10.26
CA SER A 443 14.23 2.89 -8.83
C SER A 443 12.87 2.21 -8.62
N TYR A 444 12.77 1.41 -7.56
CA TYR A 444 11.50 0.84 -7.12
C TYR A 444 10.41 1.89 -6.82
N ARG A 445 10.81 3.16 -6.61
CA ARG A 445 9.90 4.29 -6.37
C ARG A 445 9.51 5.07 -7.63
N ALA A 446 10.11 4.77 -8.79
CA ALA A 446 9.81 5.49 -10.03
C ALA A 446 8.33 5.32 -10.40
N ASP A 447 7.71 6.39 -10.90
CA ASP A 447 6.30 6.39 -11.28
C ASP A 447 6.10 5.92 -12.73
N VAL A 448 4.84 5.80 -13.15
CA VAL A 448 4.46 5.36 -14.51
C VAL A 448 5.03 6.26 -15.60
N ASP A 449 5.14 7.57 -15.37
CA ASP A 449 5.59 8.52 -16.37
C ASP A 449 7.11 8.40 -16.57
N GLU A 450 7.88 8.27 -15.48
CA GLU A 450 9.30 7.93 -15.52
C GLU A 450 9.54 6.58 -16.20
N LEU A 451 8.74 5.56 -15.86
CA LEU A 451 8.81 4.23 -16.47
C LEU A 451 8.60 4.29 -17.98
N LYS A 452 7.56 4.99 -18.45
CA LYS A 452 7.26 5.12 -19.89
C LYS A 452 8.37 5.87 -20.62
N SER A 453 8.89 6.94 -20.02
CA SER A 453 10.00 7.72 -20.56
C SER A 453 11.27 6.87 -20.73
N LYS A 454 11.63 6.08 -19.71
CA LYS A 454 12.82 5.21 -19.76
C LYS A 454 12.64 3.93 -20.58
N MET A 455 11.42 3.41 -20.70
CA MET A 455 11.16 2.16 -21.41
C MET A 455 11.54 2.26 -22.89
N GLY A 456 11.19 3.36 -23.56
CA GLY A 456 11.47 3.54 -24.99
C GLY A 456 11.11 2.29 -25.82
N ASN A 457 12.10 1.76 -26.54
CA ASN A 457 11.97 0.52 -27.32
C ASN A 457 12.48 -0.73 -26.58
N TYR A 458 12.85 -0.61 -25.30
CA TYR A 458 13.35 -1.74 -24.53
C TYR A 458 12.22 -2.72 -24.18
N PRO A 459 12.50 -4.04 -24.20
CA PRO A 459 11.50 -5.05 -23.84
C PRO A 459 11.19 -5.06 -22.34
N TYR A 460 12.13 -4.59 -21.51
CA TYR A 460 11.96 -4.48 -20.06
C TYR A 460 12.97 -3.50 -19.43
N LEU A 461 12.58 -2.98 -18.27
CA LEU A 461 13.42 -2.23 -17.34
C LEU A 461 13.67 -3.05 -16.08
N THR A 462 14.90 -3.06 -15.58
CA THR A 462 15.22 -3.68 -14.29
C THR A 462 14.85 -2.73 -13.15
N VAL A 463 14.07 -3.22 -12.20
CA VAL A 463 13.73 -2.48 -10.98
C VAL A 463 14.77 -2.77 -9.91
N THR A 464 15.37 -1.72 -9.35
CA THR A 464 16.40 -1.83 -8.33
C THR A 464 16.04 -1.04 -7.06
N SER A 465 16.59 -1.50 -5.93
CA SER A 465 16.73 -0.71 -4.70
C SER A 465 18.20 -0.51 -4.41
N THR A 466 18.57 0.62 -3.83
CA THR A 466 19.95 0.91 -3.43
C THR A 466 20.12 0.65 -1.94
N ASN A 467 21.20 -0.03 -1.54
CA ASN A 467 21.56 -0.17 -0.13
C ASN A 467 22.31 1.08 0.39
N GLU A 468 22.67 1.10 1.67
CA GLU A 468 23.39 2.22 2.29
C GLU A 468 24.78 2.45 1.66
N GLU A 469 25.39 1.41 1.11
CA GLU A 469 26.70 1.45 0.43
C GLU A 469 26.60 1.88 -1.06
N GLY A 470 25.40 2.19 -1.56
CA GLY A 470 25.21 2.60 -2.96
C GLY A 470 25.11 1.45 -3.97
N GLN A 471 25.18 0.19 -3.52
CA GLN A 471 25.04 -0.99 -4.37
C GLN A 471 23.58 -1.23 -4.75
N MET A 472 23.34 -1.64 -5.99
CA MET A 472 22.00 -1.87 -6.52
C MET A 472 21.56 -3.32 -6.34
N ILE A 473 20.41 -3.53 -5.70
CA ILE A 473 19.77 -4.82 -5.49
C ILE A 473 18.66 -4.99 -6.53
N PRO A 474 18.72 -6.01 -7.42
CA PRO A 474 17.69 -6.24 -8.42
C PRO A 474 16.44 -6.90 -7.81
N LEU A 475 15.33 -6.15 -7.81
CA LEU A 475 14.04 -6.55 -7.25
C LEU A 475 13.10 -7.21 -8.26
N GLY A 476 13.31 -7.04 -9.57
CA GLY A 476 12.45 -7.57 -10.62
C GLY A 476 12.53 -6.76 -11.90
N VAL A 477 11.56 -6.96 -12.80
CA VAL A 477 11.47 -6.20 -14.05
C VAL A 477 10.07 -5.67 -14.30
N VAL A 478 9.99 -4.51 -14.95
CA VAL A 478 8.75 -4.04 -15.61
C VAL A 478 8.88 -4.37 -17.09
N ARG A 479 7.92 -5.08 -17.66
CA ARG A 479 7.92 -5.44 -19.08
C ARG A 479 7.28 -4.32 -19.90
N GLY A 480 7.86 -4.01 -21.06
CA GLY A 480 7.33 -3.00 -21.96
C GLY A 480 5.88 -3.31 -22.37
N ARG A 481 5.58 -4.55 -22.74
CA ARG A 481 4.22 -4.95 -23.16
C ARG A 481 3.14 -4.73 -22.08
N ASP A 482 3.51 -4.83 -20.81
CA ASP A 482 2.56 -4.69 -19.69
C ASP A 482 2.38 -3.20 -19.37
N LEU A 483 3.47 -2.41 -19.43
CA LEU A 483 3.45 -0.96 -19.20
C LEU A 483 2.65 -0.17 -20.27
N HIS A 484 2.59 -0.67 -21.50
CA HIS A 484 1.86 -0.04 -22.60
C HIS A 484 0.37 -0.41 -22.64
N GLN A 485 -0.12 -1.25 -21.71
CA GLN A 485 -1.54 -1.51 -21.59
C GLN A 485 -2.28 -0.23 -21.15
N GLN A 486 -3.54 -0.08 -21.60
CA GLN A 486 -4.36 1.06 -21.23
C GLN A 486 -4.65 1.07 -19.72
N ILE A 487 -4.92 -0.10 -19.14
CA ILE A 487 -5.19 -0.29 -17.71
C ILE A 487 -4.01 -1.03 -17.08
N LEU A 488 -3.43 -0.42 -16.05
CA LEU A 488 -2.26 -0.91 -15.32
C LEU A 488 -2.59 -1.33 -13.88
N GLY A 489 -3.82 -1.08 -13.44
CA GLY A 489 -4.31 -1.44 -12.11
C GLY A 489 -5.77 -1.06 -11.94
N THR A 490 -6.31 -1.30 -10.75
CA THR A 490 -7.74 -1.11 -10.48
C THR A 490 -7.98 -0.41 -9.15
N VAL A 491 -9.18 0.16 -8.97
CA VAL A 491 -9.58 0.92 -7.79
C VAL A 491 -10.99 0.55 -7.35
N SER A 492 -11.18 0.44 -6.04
CA SER A 492 -12.47 0.40 -5.36
C SER A 492 -12.68 1.68 -4.55
N LEU A 493 -13.85 2.31 -4.69
CA LEU A 493 -14.23 3.53 -3.98
C LEU A 493 -15.24 3.21 -2.89
N ARG A 494 -15.11 3.86 -1.74
CA ARG A 494 -15.95 3.65 -0.55
C ARG A 494 -16.32 5.00 0.02
N ASP A 495 -17.62 5.26 0.15
CA ASP A 495 -18.21 6.55 0.55
C ASP A 495 -18.12 7.68 -0.50
N PHE A 496 -17.70 7.34 -1.72
CA PHE A 496 -17.72 8.25 -2.85
C PHE A 496 -17.59 7.46 -4.15
N CYS A 497 -17.81 8.14 -5.28
CA CYS A 497 -17.74 7.54 -6.61
C CYS A 497 -16.98 8.39 -7.64
N ASN A 498 -16.62 9.63 -7.28
CA ASN A 498 -16.02 10.58 -8.20
C ASN A 498 -14.50 10.34 -8.36
N ARG A 499 -14.03 10.22 -9.60
CA ARG A 499 -12.61 10.06 -9.92
C ARG A 499 -11.76 11.29 -9.59
N GLU A 500 -12.35 12.48 -9.72
CA GLU A 500 -11.62 13.75 -9.54
C GLU A 500 -11.23 13.97 -8.07
N GLU A 501 -12.04 13.47 -7.14
CA GLU A 501 -11.86 13.68 -5.71
C GLU A 501 -10.52 13.13 -5.20
N THR A 502 -10.11 11.95 -5.67
CA THR A 502 -8.82 11.32 -5.32
C THR A 502 -7.79 11.34 -6.46
N LYS A 503 -8.05 12.15 -7.51
CA LYS A 503 -7.19 12.33 -8.68
C LYS A 503 -6.77 10.99 -9.31
N ILE A 504 -7.75 10.11 -9.55
CA ILE A 504 -7.51 8.75 -10.06
C ILE A 504 -7.04 8.81 -11.51
N PRO A 505 -5.79 8.41 -11.83
CA PRO A 505 -5.26 8.45 -13.19
C PRO A 505 -6.01 7.51 -14.13
N SER A 506 -5.99 7.81 -15.43
CA SER A 506 -6.73 7.05 -16.45
C SER A 506 -6.27 5.61 -16.63
N TYR A 507 -5.03 5.28 -16.23
CA TYR A 507 -4.51 3.91 -16.25
C TYR A 507 -4.98 3.06 -15.06
N LEU A 508 -5.72 3.65 -14.12
CA LEU A 508 -6.37 2.94 -13.02
C LEU A 508 -7.88 2.86 -13.28
N GLU A 509 -8.39 1.64 -13.27
CA GLU A 509 -9.79 1.37 -13.60
C GLU A 509 -10.66 1.25 -12.34
N VAL A 510 -11.78 1.97 -12.29
CA VAL A 510 -12.71 1.88 -11.16
C VAL A 510 -13.62 0.66 -11.35
N ILE A 511 -13.48 -0.35 -10.50
CA ILE A 511 -14.17 -1.64 -10.65
C ILE A 511 -15.23 -1.90 -9.57
N SER A 512 -15.21 -1.17 -8.46
CA SER A 512 -16.15 -1.34 -7.35
C SER A 512 -16.45 -0.01 -6.69
N VAL A 513 -17.72 0.27 -6.41
CA VAL A 513 -18.19 1.49 -5.74
C VAL A 513 -19.25 1.12 -4.71
N ILE A 514 -19.10 1.65 -3.50
CA ILE A 514 -20.15 1.68 -2.47
C ILE A 514 -20.28 3.13 -2.03
N ASP A 515 -21.44 3.73 -2.27
CA ASP A 515 -21.67 5.16 -2.05
C ASP A 515 -23.13 5.40 -1.58
N HIS A 516 -23.36 6.48 -0.86
CA HIS A 516 -24.67 6.96 -0.45
C HIS A 516 -24.92 8.44 -0.81
N HIS A 517 -23.94 9.08 -1.44
CA HIS A 517 -23.99 10.45 -1.93
C HIS A 517 -24.47 10.55 -3.39
N LYS A 518 -24.39 11.77 -3.95
CA LYS A 518 -24.67 12.05 -5.37
C LYS A 518 -23.63 11.36 -6.26
N THR A 519 -24.11 10.53 -7.18
CA THR A 519 -23.24 9.61 -7.92
C THR A 519 -22.78 10.14 -9.29
N VAL A 520 -21.48 10.08 -9.56
CA VAL A 520 -20.84 10.31 -10.87
C VAL A 520 -19.75 9.25 -11.07
N LEU A 521 -20.04 8.22 -11.86
CA LEU A 521 -19.12 7.12 -12.11
C LEU A 521 -18.63 7.12 -13.57
N GLN A 522 -17.31 7.10 -13.76
CA GLN A 522 -16.66 6.95 -15.06
C GLN A 522 -15.75 5.72 -15.06
N THR A 523 -16.12 4.71 -15.83
CA THR A 523 -15.38 3.45 -15.95
C THR A 523 -15.60 2.83 -17.33
N SER A 524 -14.60 2.13 -17.85
CA SER A 524 -14.61 1.41 -19.13
C SER A 524 -14.91 -0.09 -18.98
N SER A 525 -14.86 -0.60 -17.76
CA SER A 525 -15.14 -1.99 -17.37
C SER A 525 -16.50 -2.10 -16.68
N VAL A 526 -17.02 -3.33 -16.56
CA VAL A 526 -18.26 -3.59 -15.82
C VAL A 526 -17.97 -3.53 -14.31
N PRO A 527 -18.47 -2.53 -13.58
CA PRO A 527 -18.21 -2.39 -12.15
C PRO A 527 -19.26 -3.12 -11.30
N VAL A 528 -18.93 -3.41 -10.04
CA VAL A 528 -19.92 -3.65 -8.99
C VAL A 528 -20.25 -2.31 -8.34
N VAL A 529 -21.52 -1.93 -8.30
CA VAL A 529 -21.95 -0.62 -7.80
C VAL A 529 -23.12 -0.80 -6.85
N HIS A 530 -22.92 -0.35 -5.61
CA HIS A 530 -23.97 -0.25 -4.61
C HIS A 530 -24.19 1.21 -4.26
N ILE A 531 -25.35 1.73 -4.63
CA ILE A 531 -25.79 3.08 -4.27
C ILE A 531 -27.03 2.93 -3.41
N SER A 532 -27.06 3.58 -2.26
CA SER A 532 -28.19 3.52 -1.34
C SER A 532 -28.55 4.87 -0.79
N ASP A 533 -29.84 5.11 -0.56
CA ASP A 533 -30.33 6.14 0.34
C ASP A 533 -30.20 5.66 1.81
N ALA A 534 -28.95 5.56 2.25
CA ALA A 534 -28.57 5.31 3.64
C ALA A 534 -27.84 6.54 4.16
N GLN A 535 -27.86 6.76 5.47
CA GLN A 535 -27.12 7.89 6.04
C GLN A 535 -25.63 7.61 6.13
N SER A 536 -25.21 6.35 6.27
CA SER A 536 -23.81 5.92 6.30
C SER A 536 -23.56 4.86 5.23
N SER A 537 -22.40 4.94 4.55
CA SER A 537 -22.00 3.90 3.58
C SER A 537 -21.84 2.53 4.25
N ASN A 538 -21.46 2.49 5.53
CA ASN A 538 -21.25 1.26 6.30
C ASN A 538 -22.54 0.49 6.59
N ALA A 539 -23.72 1.11 6.53
CA ALA A 539 -24.99 0.37 6.56
C ALA A 539 -25.11 -0.57 5.34
N VAL A 540 -24.65 -0.11 4.17
CA VAL A 540 -24.61 -0.92 2.95
C VAL A 540 -23.53 -1.99 3.06
N VAL A 541 -22.31 -1.61 3.49
CA VAL A 541 -21.19 -2.56 3.63
C VAL A 541 -21.56 -3.69 4.60
N ALA A 542 -22.18 -3.38 5.74
CA ALA A 542 -22.63 -4.36 6.72
C ALA A 542 -23.61 -5.38 6.12
N GLN A 543 -24.61 -4.91 5.36
CA GLN A 543 -25.58 -5.80 4.72
C GLN A 543 -24.93 -6.73 3.69
N LEU A 544 -23.95 -6.25 2.92
CA LEU A 544 -23.20 -7.10 1.99
C LEU A 544 -22.34 -8.13 2.75
N ALA A 545 -21.75 -7.73 3.88
CA ALA A 545 -21.01 -8.65 4.74
C ALA A 545 -21.91 -9.74 5.33
N PHE A 546 -23.14 -9.41 5.77
CA PHE A 546 -24.11 -10.40 6.28
C PHE A 546 -24.35 -11.52 5.27
N VAL A 547 -24.51 -11.20 3.98
CA VAL A 547 -24.75 -12.19 2.93
C VAL A 547 -23.65 -13.25 2.87
N ILE A 548 -22.38 -12.85 3.00
CA ILE A 548 -21.25 -13.79 2.99
C ILE A 548 -21.16 -14.50 4.33
N ASN A 549 -21.24 -13.76 5.43
CA ASN A 549 -21.01 -14.29 6.77
C ASN A 549 -22.11 -15.29 7.18
N ASP A 550 -23.37 -15.10 6.77
CA ASP A 550 -24.46 -16.05 7.05
C ASP A 550 -24.21 -17.42 6.42
N LYS A 551 -23.60 -17.47 5.23
CA LYS A 551 -23.30 -18.72 4.54
C LYS A 551 -22.15 -19.51 5.16
N TYR A 552 -21.17 -18.82 5.75
CA TYR A 552 -19.86 -19.42 6.09
C TYR A 552 -19.42 -19.23 7.54
N SER A 553 -20.14 -18.44 8.34
CA SER A 553 -19.88 -18.29 9.77
C SER A 553 -20.78 -19.22 10.59
N THR A 554 -20.17 -19.91 11.56
CA THR A 554 -20.89 -20.69 12.57
C THR A 554 -21.30 -19.86 13.79
N GLY A 555 -20.97 -18.56 13.82
CA GLY A 555 -21.25 -17.70 14.97
C GLY A 555 -20.54 -18.12 16.26
N GLY A 556 -19.44 -18.89 16.16
CA GLY A 556 -18.73 -19.45 17.30
C GLY A 556 -19.39 -20.71 17.91
N MET A 557 -20.49 -21.18 17.33
CA MET A 557 -21.18 -22.39 17.77
C MET A 557 -20.61 -23.65 17.10
N SER A 558 -20.59 -24.75 17.84
CA SER A 558 -20.40 -26.10 17.30
C SER A 558 -21.71 -26.62 16.71
N LEU A 559 -21.61 -27.62 15.83
CA LEU A 559 -22.79 -28.28 15.25
C LEU A 559 -23.78 -28.78 16.31
N ALA A 560 -23.29 -29.31 17.43
CA ALA A 560 -24.13 -29.80 18.51
C ALA A 560 -24.86 -28.67 19.26
N GLU A 561 -24.21 -27.53 19.45
CA GLU A 561 -24.82 -26.33 20.04
C GLU A 561 -25.93 -25.79 19.11
N ILE A 562 -25.67 -25.72 17.80
CA ILE A 562 -26.65 -25.28 16.79
C ILE A 562 -27.89 -26.20 16.79
N GLU A 563 -27.69 -27.52 16.67
CA GLU A 563 -28.79 -28.50 16.68
C GLU A 563 -29.58 -28.46 18.00
N GLY A 564 -28.88 -28.23 19.12
CA GLY A 564 -29.49 -28.07 20.43
C GLY A 564 -30.41 -26.83 20.49
N GLN A 565 -29.95 -25.70 19.96
CA GLN A 565 -30.74 -24.47 19.93
C GLN A 565 -31.92 -24.56 18.96
N MET A 566 -31.73 -25.17 17.78
CA MET A 566 -32.82 -25.41 16.82
C MET A 566 -33.98 -26.18 17.46
N LYS A 567 -33.69 -27.24 18.24
CA LYS A 567 -34.72 -28.01 18.96
C LYS A 567 -35.50 -27.16 19.96
N LYS A 568 -34.84 -26.21 20.63
CA LYS A 568 -35.51 -25.29 21.58
C LYS A 568 -36.44 -24.33 20.84
N VAL A 569 -35.97 -23.72 19.76
CA VAL A 569 -36.73 -22.73 18.98
C VAL A 569 -37.90 -23.36 18.21
N GLN A 570 -37.76 -24.61 17.76
CA GLN A 570 -38.81 -25.35 17.03
C GLN A 570 -40.14 -25.43 17.80
N GLY A 571 -40.09 -25.45 19.14
CA GLY A 571 -41.28 -25.53 19.99
C GLY A 571 -42.19 -24.30 19.94
N ASP A 572 -41.66 -23.14 19.53
CA ASP A 572 -42.39 -21.86 19.45
C ASP A 572 -42.30 -21.26 18.03
N ILE A 573 -42.25 -22.11 16.99
CA ILE A 573 -41.95 -21.66 15.62
C ILE A 573 -43.00 -20.70 15.04
N GLU A 574 -44.21 -20.61 15.59
CA GLU A 574 -45.22 -19.66 15.10
C GLU A 574 -44.92 -18.21 15.47
N ASN A 575 -44.14 -17.99 16.52
CA ASN A 575 -43.66 -16.68 16.93
C ASN A 575 -42.71 -16.09 15.85
N PRO A 576 -42.93 -14.85 15.34
CA PRO A 576 -42.04 -14.21 14.37
C PRO A 576 -40.56 -14.20 14.76
N LYS A 577 -40.26 -13.95 16.04
CA LYS A 577 -38.91 -14.04 16.61
C LYS A 577 -38.30 -15.42 16.42
N SER A 578 -39.05 -16.46 16.76
CA SER A 578 -38.61 -17.86 16.60
C SER A 578 -38.39 -18.23 15.13
N LYS A 579 -39.20 -17.70 14.20
CA LYS A 579 -38.98 -17.90 12.74
C LYS A 579 -37.64 -17.28 12.31
N ARG A 580 -37.35 -16.04 12.73
CA ARG A 580 -36.07 -15.36 12.41
C ARG A 580 -34.87 -16.06 13.05
N LEU A 581 -34.99 -16.52 14.29
CA LEU A 581 -33.95 -17.29 14.96
C LEU A 581 -33.71 -18.64 14.27
N MET A 582 -34.77 -19.35 13.89
CA MET A 582 -34.65 -20.61 13.16
C MET A 582 -33.96 -20.42 11.80
N GLN A 583 -34.28 -19.35 11.07
CA GLN A 583 -33.61 -19.04 9.80
C GLN A 583 -32.10 -18.87 10.01
N ARG A 584 -31.68 -18.04 10.97
CA ARG A 584 -30.25 -17.85 11.28
C ARG A 584 -29.58 -19.15 11.71
N LEU A 585 -30.24 -19.98 12.52
CA LEU A 585 -29.71 -21.28 12.94
C LEU A 585 -29.55 -22.26 11.77
N LEU A 586 -30.45 -22.25 10.80
CA LEU A 586 -30.32 -23.05 9.57
C LEU A 586 -29.13 -22.60 8.73
N ASP A 587 -28.87 -21.29 8.67
CA ASP A 587 -27.70 -20.73 8.00
C ASP A 587 -26.41 -21.17 8.74
N ARG A 588 -26.37 -21.09 10.08
CA ARG A 588 -25.25 -21.60 10.90
C ARG A 588 -25.03 -23.11 10.72
N TYR A 589 -26.10 -23.88 10.65
CA TYR A 589 -26.04 -25.32 10.42
C TYR A 589 -25.40 -25.64 9.06
N SER A 590 -25.77 -24.88 8.02
CA SER A 590 -25.19 -24.99 6.68
C SER A 590 -23.70 -24.59 6.69
N ALA A 591 -23.34 -23.47 7.35
CA ALA A 591 -21.96 -23.05 7.53
C ALA A 591 -21.11 -24.11 8.25
N ALA A 592 -21.64 -24.76 9.29
CA ALA A 592 -20.94 -25.84 10.00
C ALA A 592 -20.66 -27.06 9.11
N LYS A 593 -21.51 -27.32 8.10
CA LYS A 593 -21.24 -28.34 7.08
C LYS A 593 -20.14 -27.91 6.12
N HIS A 594 -20.19 -26.70 5.59
CA HIS A 594 -19.12 -26.15 4.74
C HIS A 594 -17.75 -26.19 5.46
N LEU A 595 -17.71 -25.84 6.74
CA LEU A 595 -16.50 -25.93 7.56
C LEU A 595 -15.97 -27.38 7.66
N LYS A 596 -16.86 -28.37 7.80
CA LYS A 596 -16.48 -29.78 7.96
C LYS A 596 -16.04 -30.42 6.63
N GLU A 597 -16.73 -30.10 5.54
CA GLU A 597 -16.58 -30.77 4.25
C GLU A 597 -15.56 -30.05 3.35
N GLU A 598 -15.65 -28.73 3.27
CA GLU A 598 -14.88 -27.88 2.34
C GLU A 598 -13.83 -27.01 3.06
N ARG A 599 -13.86 -27.00 4.40
CA ARG A 599 -13.01 -26.19 5.28
C ARG A 599 -13.18 -24.69 5.11
N TYR A 600 -14.26 -24.22 4.50
CA TYR A 600 -14.57 -22.79 4.43
C TYR A 600 -15.02 -22.26 5.78
N PHE A 601 -14.62 -21.03 6.10
CA PHE A 601 -14.93 -20.39 7.38
C PHE A 601 -14.89 -18.87 7.30
N VAL A 602 -15.69 -18.25 8.18
CA VAL A 602 -15.48 -16.88 8.66
C VAL A 602 -15.14 -16.99 10.15
N ASP A 603 -14.02 -16.40 10.56
CA ASP A 603 -13.59 -16.40 11.96
C ASP A 603 -14.53 -15.50 12.79
N PRO A 604 -15.13 -16.00 13.89
CA PRO A 604 -16.07 -15.23 14.70
C PRO A 604 -15.49 -13.93 15.26
N LEU A 605 -14.18 -13.90 15.57
CA LEU A 605 -13.52 -12.68 16.05
C LEU A 605 -13.45 -11.62 14.96
N ARG A 606 -13.15 -12.04 13.73
CA ARG A 606 -13.16 -11.13 12.57
C ARG A 606 -14.56 -10.61 12.27
N GLU A 607 -15.57 -11.48 12.33
CA GLU A 607 -16.97 -11.07 12.13
C GLU A 607 -17.39 -10.06 13.21
N PHE A 608 -17.03 -10.30 14.46
CA PHE A 608 -17.35 -9.40 15.58
C PHE A 608 -16.71 -8.02 15.40
N ILE A 609 -15.41 -7.94 15.13
CA ILE A 609 -14.69 -6.67 14.95
C ILE A 609 -15.25 -5.90 13.74
N GLU A 610 -15.56 -6.59 12.64
CA GLU A 610 -16.18 -5.96 11.47
C GLU A 610 -17.52 -5.32 11.81
N TYR A 611 -18.43 -6.07 12.45
CA TYR A 611 -19.75 -5.55 12.78
C TYR A 611 -19.66 -4.41 13.80
N LEU A 612 -18.73 -4.49 14.75
CA LEU A 612 -18.49 -3.42 15.70
C LEU A 612 -18.00 -2.15 14.98
N HIS A 613 -17.06 -2.28 14.04
CA HIS A 613 -16.59 -1.17 13.23
C HIS A 613 -17.73 -0.53 12.43
N PHE A 614 -18.56 -1.32 11.74
CA PHE A 614 -19.71 -0.79 11.00
C PHE A 614 -20.70 -0.06 11.91
N LEU A 615 -20.98 -0.61 13.10
CA LEU A 615 -21.87 0.02 14.06
C LEU A 615 -21.34 1.39 14.51
N TYR A 616 -20.04 1.50 14.81
CA TYR A 616 -19.44 2.79 15.19
C TYR A 616 -19.45 3.82 14.06
N ALA A 617 -19.14 3.42 12.83
CA ALA A 617 -19.25 4.32 11.67
C ALA A 617 -20.67 4.83 11.48
N ILE A 618 -21.67 3.93 11.53
CA ILE A 618 -23.08 4.32 11.41
C ILE A 618 -23.47 5.27 12.54
N ILE A 619 -23.08 5.00 13.79
CA ILE A 619 -23.38 5.87 14.93
C ILE A 619 -22.79 7.27 14.75
N ASP A 620 -21.55 7.39 14.29
CA ASP A 620 -20.88 8.68 14.13
C ASP A 620 -21.54 9.52 13.04
N ASP A 621 -21.77 8.94 11.87
CA ASP A 621 -22.31 9.65 10.71
C ASP A 621 -23.82 9.98 10.83
N THR A 622 -24.57 9.10 11.50
CA THR A 622 -25.99 9.34 11.83
C THR A 622 -26.21 10.31 12.99
N ASP A 623 -25.14 10.79 13.64
CA ASP A 623 -25.20 11.62 14.85
C ASP A 623 -26.02 10.91 15.94
N LEU A 624 -25.62 9.66 16.24
CA LEU A 624 -26.28 8.73 17.16
C LEU A 624 -27.76 8.50 16.83
N LEU A 625 -28.03 8.04 15.61
CA LEU A 625 -29.37 7.72 15.10
C LEU A 625 -30.34 8.92 15.06
N THR A 626 -29.82 10.15 15.07
CA THR A 626 -30.64 11.36 14.90
C THR A 626 -30.98 11.60 13.43
N LYS A 627 -30.09 11.24 12.50
CA LYS A 627 -30.33 11.19 11.06
C LYS A 627 -30.27 9.75 10.60
N VAL A 628 -31.42 9.15 10.38
CA VAL A 628 -31.47 7.74 10.00
C VAL A 628 -32.61 7.52 9.01
N SER A 629 -32.32 6.72 8.00
CA SER A 629 -33.32 6.06 7.21
C SER A 629 -33.86 4.83 7.96
N ARG A 630 -34.96 4.27 7.46
CA ARG A 630 -35.43 2.96 7.89
C ARG A 630 -34.36 1.88 7.72
N ARG A 631 -33.59 1.94 6.63
CA ARG A 631 -32.53 0.98 6.31
C ARG A 631 -31.41 1.01 7.37
N ASP A 632 -31.03 2.20 7.83
CA ASP A 632 -30.03 2.37 8.90
C ASP A 632 -30.52 1.72 10.20
N ILE A 633 -31.77 1.97 10.60
CA ILE A 633 -32.38 1.39 11.80
C ILE A 633 -32.42 -0.13 11.77
N GLU A 634 -32.88 -0.71 10.66
CA GLU A 634 -32.95 -2.16 10.48
C GLU A 634 -31.55 -2.79 10.47
N CYS A 635 -30.57 -2.10 9.86
CA CYS A 635 -29.17 -2.53 9.86
C CYS A 635 -28.57 -2.52 11.26
N VAL A 636 -28.77 -1.44 12.03
CA VAL A 636 -28.25 -1.32 13.41
C VAL A 636 -28.86 -2.37 14.33
N ALA A 637 -30.17 -2.61 14.24
CA ALA A 637 -30.80 -3.70 14.99
C ALA A 637 -30.20 -5.06 14.63
N SER A 638 -29.98 -5.32 13.34
CA SER A 638 -29.34 -6.55 12.87
C SER A 638 -27.90 -6.68 13.39
N LEU A 639 -27.11 -5.60 13.37
CA LEU A 639 -25.74 -5.57 13.91
C LEU A 639 -25.73 -5.90 15.40
N LEU A 640 -26.59 -5.26 16.20
CA LEU A 640 -26.66 -5.49 17.65
C LEU A 640 -27.07 -6.93 17.97
N ASN A 641 -28.07 -7.47 17.27
CA ASN A 641 -28.49 -8.87 17.42
C ASN A 641 -27.35 -9.84 17.07
N ARG A 642 -26.63 -9.59 15.97
CA ARG A 642 -25.51 -10.44 15.51
C ARG A 642 -24.30 -10.36 16.44
N LEU A 643 -23.92 -9.15 16.87
CA LEU A 643 -22.85 -8.92 17.83
C LEU A 643 -23.14 -9.64 19.14
N LYS A 644 -24.36 -9.52 19.67
CA LYS A 644 -24.75 -10.20 20.91
C LYS A 644 -24.75 -11.72 20.73
N SER A 645 -25.18 -12.20 19.58
CA SER A 645 -25.16 -13.63 19.26
C SER A 645 -23.73 -14.19 19.22
N LEU A 646 -22.80 -13.46 18.58
CA LEU A 646 -21.37 -13.80 18.54
C LEU A 646 -20.73 -13.78 19.94
N MET A 647 -21.09 -12.80 20.77
CA MET A 647 -20.56 -12.66 22.13
C MET A 647 -20.98 -13.81 23.04
N GLU A 648 -22.25 -14.22 22.98
CA GLU A 648 -22.78 -15.28 23.83
C GLU A 648 -22.49 -16.70 23.29
N GLY A 649 -22.24 -16.81 21.97
CA GLY A 649 -22.11 -18.09 21.28
C GLY A 649 -23.46 -18.80 21.12
N GLU A 650 -24.54 -18.04 20.91
CA GLU A 650 -25.90 -18.53 20.64
C GLU A 650 -26.67 -17.50 19.82
N GLU A 651 -27.63 -17.92 18.97
CA GLU A 651 -28.44 -16.94 18.22
C GLU A 651 -29.44 -16.22 19.14
N LEU A 652 -29.35 -14.88 19.18
CA LEU A 652 -30.16 -14.02 20.04
C LEU A 652 -30.80 -12.87 19.26
N GLU A 653 -31.91 -12.38 19.79
CA GLU A 653 -32.61 -11.19 19.31
C GLU A 653 -32.94 -10.31 20.52
N ILE A 654 -32.11 -9.29 20.71
CA ILE A 654 -32.19 -8.29 21.79
C ILE A 654 -32.93 -7.02 21.36
N ILE A 655 -33.11 -6.82 20.05
CA ILE A 655 -33.90 -5.73 19.48
C ILE A 655 -34.82 -6.30 18.41
N GLU A 656 -36.11 -5.99 18.54
CA GLU A 656 -37.17 -6.31 17.59
C GLU A 656 -38.13 -5.12 17.42
N PHE A 657 -38.85 -5.09 16.30
CA PHE A 657 -39.75 -3.99 15.93
C PHE A 657 -41.15 -4.46 15.51
N ASP A 658 -41.50 -5.73 15.75
CA ASP A 658 -42.77 -6.32 15.29
C ASP A 658 -44.00 -5.61 15.90
N ASP A 659 -43.84 -5.00 17.08
CA ASP A 659 -44.86 -4.25 17.80
C ASP A 659 -44.94 -2.76 17.40
N LEU A 660 -44.00 -2.26 16.59
CA LEU A 660 -43.99 -0.86 16.18
C LEU A 660 -44.82 -0.64 14.90
N PRO A 661 -45.70 0.39 14.88
CA PRO A 661 -46.47 0.71 13.69
C PRO A 661 -45.54 1.19 12.57
N GLN A 662 -45.79 0.72 11.35
CA GLN A 662 -45.03 1.04 10.14
C GLN A 662 -45.46 2.39 9.54
N ASP A 663 -45.49 3.43 10.37
CA ASP A 663 -45.93 4.78 10.01
C ASP A 663 -44.75 5.77 9.98
N LYS A 664 -45.03 7.07 9.79
CA LYS A 664 -44.01 8.13 9.76
C LYS A 664 -43.23 8.29 11.08
N THR A 665 -43.72 7.74 12.18
CA THR A 665 -43.08 7.77 13.51
C THR A 665 -42.21 6.55 13.78
N PHE A 666 -42.24 5.54 12.90
CA PHE A 666 -41.50 4.28 13.05
C PHE A 666 -40.02 4.52 13.36
N VAL A 667 -39.34 5.28 12.49
CA VAL A 667 -37.90 5.54 12.59
C VAL A 667 -37.53 6.17 13.94
N GLN A 668 -38.31 7.15 14.38
CA GLN A 668 -38.07 7.83 15.67
C GLN A 668 -38.25 6.87 16.86
N LYS A 669 -39.35 6.10 16.87
CA LYS A 669 -39.63 5.14 17.96
C LYS A 669 -38.61 4.00 18.00
N ALA A 670 -38.21 3.49 16.83
CA ALA A 670 -37.21 2.45 16.71
C ALA A 670 -35.81 2.95 17.13
N ALA A 671 -35.42 4.16 16.73
CA ALA A 671 -34.19 4.81 17.19
C ALA A 671 -34.17 4.93 18.72
N THR A 672 -35.25 5.45 19.32
CA THR A 672 -35.36 5.53 20.79
C THR A 672 -35.23 4.16 21.45
N ARG A 673 -35.85 3.12 20.89
CA ARG A 673 -35.72 1.75 21.43
C ARG A 673 -34.28 1.24 21.36
N ILE A 674 -33.59 1.47 20.24
CA ILE A 674 -32.19 1.09 20.08
C ILE A 674 -31.32 1.82 21.13
N LEU A 675 -31.46 3.14 21.26
CA LEU A 675 -30.63 3.93 22.18
C LEU A 675 -30.86 3.58 23.66
N LYS A 676 -32.08 3.15 24.01
CA LYS A 676 -32.41 2.67 25.36
C LYS A 676 -32.00 1.22 25.63
N ASN A 677 -31.48 0.51 24.63
CA ASN A 677 -31.02 -0.87 24.84
C ASN A 677 -29.69 -0.88 25.62
N PRO A 678 -29.53 -1.70 26.68
CA PRO A 678 -28.33 -1.73 27.50
C PRO A 678 -27.03 -2.03 26.72
N ASP A 679 -27.08 -2.94 25.75
CA ASP A 679 -25.92 -3.28 24.92
C ASP A 679 -25.53 -2.09 24.04
N MET A 680 -26.50 -1.40 23.41
CA MET A 680 -26.22 -0.19 22.63
C MET A 680 -25.64 0.94 23.50
N TYR A 681 -26.23 1.16 24.68
CA TYR A 681 -25.74 2.16 25.64
C TYR A 681 -24.31 1.92 26.07
N SER A 682 -23.95 0.68 26.41
CA SER A 682 -22.58 0.33 26.78
C SER A 682 -21.55 0.68 25.68
N ILE A 683 -21.95 0.63 24.40
CA ILE A 683 -21.09 0.95 23.24
C ILE A 683 -20.91 2.46 23.11
N TYR A 684 -22.00 3.23 22.97
CA TYR A 684 -21.86 4.67 22.71
C TYR A 684 -21.40 5.45 23.95
N ARG A 685 -21.69 4.95 25.16
CA ARG A 685 -21.23 5.57 26.42
C ARG A 685 -19.71 5.67 26.46
N LYS A 686 -18.98 4.63 26.06
CA LYS A 686 -17.51 4.64 26.06
C LYS A 686 -16.95 5.76 25.19
N THR A 687 -17.48 5.93 23.99
CA THR A 687 -17.06 7.00 23.08
C THR A 687 -17.48 8.38 23.57
N TYR A 688 -18.69 8.52 24.11
CA TYR A 688 -19.19 9.80 24.61
C TYR A 688 -18.40 10.29 25.83
N VAL A 689 -18.13 9.41 26.80
CA VAL A 689 -17.30 9.76 27.97
C VAL A 689 -15.91 10.23 27.54
N ALA A 690 -15.31 9.57 26.54
CA ALA A 690 -14.02 9.98 26.03
C ALA A 690 -14.09 11.30 25.24
N LYS A 691 -15.15 11.54 24.44
CA LYS A 691 -15.39 12.82 23.76
C LYS A 691 -15.58 13.97 24.76
N GLU A 692 -16.31 13.72 25.85
CA GLU A 692 -16.51 14.66 26.96
C GLU A 692 -15.17 15.07 27.60
N GLN A 693 -14.29 14.08 27.87
CA GLN A 693 -12.95 14.33 28.42
C GLN A 693 -12.07 15.13 27.46
N LEU A 694 -12.06 14.77 26.17
CA LEU A 694 -11.26 15.48 25.18
C LEU A 694 -11.74 16.92 24.95
N MET A 695 -13.05 17.17 25.02
CA MET A 695 -13.60 18.51 25.00
C MET A 695 -13.14 19.31 26.22
N GLU A 696 -13.18 18.71 27.40
CA GLU A 696 -12.69 19.32 28.65
C GLU A 696 -11.21 19.76 28.54
N GLU A 697 -10.35 18.87 28.04
CA GLU A 697 -8.95 19.16 27.79
C GLU A 697 -8.77 20.27 26.73
N SER A 698 -9.56 20.24 25.66
CA SER A 698 -9.51 21.24 24.60
C SER A 698 -9.91 22.63 25.10
N LEU A 699 -10.95 22.72 25.93
CA LEU A 699 -11.37 23.96 26.58
C LEU A 699 -10.24 24.51 27.48
N LYS A 700 -9.59 23.63 28.25
CA LYS A 700 -8.45 23.99 29.11
C LYS A 700 -7.25 24.48 28.31
N PHE A 701 -6.83 23.77 27.26
CA PHE A 701 -5.70 24.17 26.41
C PHE A 701 -5.95 25.51 25.74
N CYS A 702 -7.15 25.75 25.23
CA CYS A 702 -7.47 27.06 24.66
C CYS A 702 -7.40 28.17 25.72
N ALA A 703 -7.85 27.90 26.94
CA ALA A 703 -7.77 28.87 28.03
C ALA A 703 -6.33 29.19 28.48
N GLU A 704 -5.40 28.26 28.25
CA GLU A 704 -3.95 28.38 28.47
C GLU A 704 -3.20 28.95 27.26
N GLY A 705 -3.88 29.24 26.14
CA GLY A 705 -3.26 29.70 24.90
C GLY A 705 -2.42 28.63 24.18
N LYS A 706 -2.67 27.36 24.48
CA LYS A 706 -2.06 26.20 23.79
C LYS A 706 -2.94 25.78 22.62
N GLU A 707 -2.35 24.99 21.72
CA GLU A 707 -3.07 24.38 20.60
C GLU A 707 -4.25 23.55 21.12
N SER A 708 -5.43 23.77 20.54
CA SER A 708 -6.70 23.20 20.99
C SER A 708 -7.56 22.77 19.81
N ASN A 709 -8.35 21.71 19.98
CA ASN A 709 -9.21 21.17 18.95
C ASN A 709 -10.58 21.86 18.87
N VAL A 710 -10.84 22.93 19.65
CA VAL A 710 -12.16 23.58 19.70
C VAL A 710 -12.62 24.09 18.33
N PHE A 711 -11.71 24.64 17.52
CA PHE A 711 -12.02 25.24 16.21
C PHE A 711 -11.71 24.34 15.01
N ILE A 712 -11.37 23.06 15.26
CA ILE A 712 -10.89 22.13 14.21
C ILE A 712 -11.94 21.90 13.11
N ASP A 713 -13.22 21.87 13.48
CA ASP A 713 -14.31 21.67 12.53
C ASP A 713 -14.76 23.02 11.94
N THR A 714 -13.88 23.65 11.16
CA THR A 714 -14.14 24.90 10.44
C THR A 714 -14.00 24.71 8.93
N LYS A 715 -15.01 25.14 8.15
CA LYS A 715 -15.04 24.97 6.69
C LYS A 715 -15.27 26.30 5.98
N LEU A 716 -14.63 26.46 4.81
CA LEU A 716 -14.97 27.53 3.87
C LEU A 716 -16.24 27.15 3.11
N GLN A 717 -17.19 28.07 3.01
CA GLN A 717 -18.45 27.88 2.30
C GLN A 717 -18.72 29.05 1.37
N ASN A 718 -19.26 28.74 0.19
CA ASN A 718 -19.70 29.73 -0.79
C ASN A 718 -18.66 30.77 -1.24
N GLY A 719 -17.37 30.51 -0.99
CA GLY A 719 -16.25 31.37 -1.37
C GLY A 719 -16.03 32.61 -0.47
N CYS A 720 -17.03 33.05 0.31
CA CYS A 720 -16.94 34.23 1.16
C CYS A 720 -17.19 33.97 2.66
N CYS A 721 -17.58 32.76 3.06
CA CYS A 721 -17.91 32.45 4.45
C CYS A 721 -16.94 31.45 5.07
N ARG A 722 -16.56 31.66 6.34
CA ARG A 722 -15.87 30.68 7.17
C ARG A 722 -16.80 30.26 8.31
N VAL A 723 -17.17 28.98 8.34
CA VAL A 723 -18.16 28.44 9.27
C VAL A 723 -17.57 27.32 10.11
N GLY A 724 -17.47 27.55 11.42
CA GLY A 724 -17.03 26.59 12.42
C GLY A 724 -18.18 26.06 13.29
N GLN A 725 -17.93 24.92 13.95
CA GLN A 725 -18.84 24.38 14.96
C GLN A 725 -18.07 23.67 16.09
N THR A 726 -18.61 23.76 17.30
CA THR A 726 -18.15 23.03 18.49
C THR A 726 -19.37 22.47 19.22
N LYS A 727 -19.35 21.16 19.48
CA LYS A 727 -20.37 20.48 20.27
C LYS A 727 -19.94 20.44 21.75
N ILE A 728 -20.81 20.87 22.66
CA ILE A 728 -20.57 20.89 24.11
C ILE A 728 -21.50 19.89 24.78
N PHE A 729 -20.94 19.05 25.66
CA PHE A 729 -21.73 18.13 26.48
C PHE A 729 -22.18 18.80 27.78
N PRO A 730 -23.21 18.28 28.46
CA PRO A 730 -23.75 18.89 29.67
C PRO A 730 -22.69 19.02 30.78
N ASN A 731 -21.81 18.03 30.89
CA ASN A 731 -20.73 18.02 31.88
C ASN A 731 -19.64 19.06 31.60
N ASN A 732 -19.46 19.50 30.34
CA ASN A 732 -18.46 20.49 29.97
C ASN A 732 -18.97 21.94 30.11
N LEU A 733 -20.26 22.16 30.39
CA LEU A 733 -20.87 23.49 30.39
C LEU A 733 -20.26 24.43 31.42
N ALA A 734 -19.96 23.93 32.62
CA ALA A 734 -19.33 24.74 33.67
C ALA A 734 -17.95 25.24 33.22
N SER A 735 -17.17 24.36 32.60
CA SER A 735 -15.85 24.67 32.07
C SER A 735 -15.94 25.64 30.90
N PHE A 736 -16.84 25.40 29.95
CA PHE A 736 -17.12 26.31 28.84
C PHE A 736 -17.51 27.71 29.36
N ALA A 737 -18.41 27.80 30.33
CA ALA A 737 -18.81 29.08 30.92
C ALA A 737 -17.63 29.82 31.56
N SER A 738 -16.69 29.10 32.17
CA SER A 738 -15.49 29.69 32.79
C SER A 738 -14.46 30.21 31.79
N VAL A 739 -14.39 29.65 30.57
CA VAL A 739 -13.39 29.99 29.55
C VAL A 739 -13.96 30.69 28.32
N GLY A 740 -15.29 30.83 28.22
CA GLY A 740 -16.00 31.29 27.02
C GLY A 740 -15.54 32.65 26.49
N ASP A 741 -15.16 33.58 27.38
CA ASP A 741 -14.60 34.87 26.97
C ASP A 741 -13.26 34.77 26.25
N LYS A 742 -12.39 33.87 26.71
CA LYS A 742 -11.10 33.61 26.06
C LYS A 742 -11.32 32.95 24.70
N LEU A 743 -12.21 31.96 24.64
CA LEU A 743 -12.55 31.28 23.37
C LEU A 743 -13.06 32.26 22.32
N ARG A 744 -13.98 33.15 22.70
CA ARG A 744 -14.49 34.21 21.81
C ARG A 744 -13.38 35.14 21.34
N ALA A 745 -12.43 35.50 22.22
CA ALA A 745 -11.27 36.31 21.84
C ALA A 745 -10.38 35.58 20.81
N THR A 746 -10.08 34.30 21.04
CA THR A 746 -9.31 33.46 20.10
C THR A 746 -10.01 33.34 18.75
N PHE A 747 -11.32 33.08 18.72
CA PHE A 747 -12.11 33.03 17.50
C PHE A 747 -11.98 34.33 16.67
N VAL A 748 -12.06 35.49 17.33
CA VAL A 748 -11.92 36.78 16.63
C VAL A 748 -10.50 36.98 16.10
N ASP A 749 -9.47 36.54 16.83
CA ASP A 749 -8.08 36.64 16.36
C ASP A 749 -7.82 35.75 15.15
N GLU A 750 -8.18 34.47 15.22
CA GLU A 750 -8.04 33.56 14.09
C GLU A 750 -8.83 34.02 12.86
N SER A 751 -9.96 34.69 13.08
CA SER A 751 -10.77 35.26 11.99
C SER A 751 -10.09 36.47 11.35
N LYS A 752 -9.47 37.35 12.15
CA LYS A 752 -8.70 38.51 11.66
C LYS A 752 -7.46 38.08 10.90
N ASP A 753 -6.71 37.12 11.44
CA ASP A 753 -5.50 36.60 10.81
C ASP A 753 -5.83 35.94 9.47
N PHE A 754 -6.90 35.14 9.42
CA PHE A 754 -7.35 34.52 8.18
C PHE A 754 -7.83 35.55 7.14
N PHE A 755 -8.55 36.60 7.56
CA PHE A 755 -8.98 37.67 6.67
C PHE A 755 -7.79 38.45 6.10
N ALA A 756 -6.71 38.63 6.87
CA ALA A 756 -5.50 39.29 6.40
C ALA A 756 -4.89 38.54 5.20
N ASP A 757 -4.95 37.20 5.23
CA ASP A 757 -4.46 36.33 4.16
C ASP A 757 -5.47 36.15 3.00
N ARG A 758 -6.77 36.11 3.30
CA ARG A 758 -7.86 35.86 2.33
C ARG A 758 -9.00 36.86 2.50
N ARG A 759 -8.85 38.01 1.84
CA ARG A 759 -9.80 39.13 1.94
C ARG A 759 -11.17 38.85 1.32
N GLU A 760 -11.26 37.84 0.46
CA GLU A 760 -12.52 37.38 -0.13
C GLU A 760 -13.44 36.67 0.89
N VAL A 761 -12.89 36.20 2.02
CA VAL A 761 -13.65 35.56 3.10
C VAL A 761 -13.90 36.59 4.19
N ASP A 762 -15.11 37.10 4.28
CA ASP A 762 -15.43 38.28 5.08
C ASP A 762 -16.60 38.08 6.07
N LEU A 763 -17.23 36.90 6.06
CA LEU A 763 -18.25 36.49 7.04
C LEU A 763 -17.78 35.26 7.84
N TYR A 764 -17.61 35.45 9.14
CA TYR A 764 -17.10 34.42 10.05
C TYR A 764 -18.17 34.04 11.05
N LEU A 765 -18.54 32.76 11.06
CA LEU A 765 -19.57 32.20 11.91
C LEU A 765 -19.02 31.02 12.70
N HIS A 766 -19.30 30.95 13.99
CA HIS A 766 -18.96 29.78 14.80
C HIS A 766 -20.10 29.36 15.71
N MET A 767 -20.56 28.12 15.58
CA MET A 767 -21.66 27.59 16.39
C MET A 767 -21.11 26.88 17.63
N ILE A 768 -21.61 27.23 18.80
CA ILE A 768 -21.50 26.43 20.01
C ILE A 768 -22.87 25.82 20.26
N SER A 769 -23.00 24.50 20.12
CA SER A 769 -24.27 23.83 20.40
C SER A 769 -24.13 22.70 21.41
N SER A 770 -25.21 22.48 22.13
CA SER A 770 -25.28 21.47 23.17
C SER A 770 -25.77 20.16 22.60
N ILE A 771 -25.10 19.08 22.97
CA ILE A 771 -25.50 17.72 22.61
C ILE A 771 -25.82 16.94 23.88
N ALA A 772 -26.76 15.99 23.77
CA ALA A 772 -27.14 15.15 24.91
C ALA A 772 -25.96 14.27 25.36
N GLY A 773 -25.81 14.12 26.68
CA GLY A 773 -24.87 13.16 27.24
C GLY A 773 -25.34 11.71 27.05
N ALA A 774 -24.45 10.74 27.22
CA ALA A 774 -24.79 9.33 27.07
C ALA A 774 -25.92 8.88 28.02
N GLU A 775 -25.93 9.42 29.24
CA GLU A 775 -26.94 9.13 30.28
C GLU A 775 -28.32 9.73 29.93
N ASP A 776 -28.35 10.93 29.37
CA ASP A 776 -29.59 11.60 28.95
C ASP A 776 -30.29 10.80 27.84
N LEU A 777 -29.49 10.31 26.88
CA LEU A 777 -29.97 9.50 25.77
C LEU A 777 -30.52 8.14 26.23
N PHE A 778 -29.85 7.50 27.19
CA PHE A 778 -30.27 6.21 27.74
C PHE A 778 -31.55 6.33 28.59
N SER A 779 -31.63 7.36 29.42
CA SER A 779 -32.84 7.64 30.22
C SER A 779 -34.01 8.12 29.35
N GLY A 780 -33.71 8.68 28.17
CA GLY A 780 -34.69 9.27 27.26
C GLY A 780 -35.26 10.59 27.79
N VAL A 781 -34.49 11.28 28.63
CA VAL A 781 -34.79 12.65 29.04
C VAL A 781 -34.24 13.54 27.93
N ASN A 782 -35.12 14.01 27.04
CA ASN A 782 -34.72 14.97 26.01
C ASN A 782 -34.27 16.25 26.71
N GLY A 783 -32.96 16.54 26.65
CA GLY A 783 -32.26 17.63 27.31
C GLY A 783 -33.01 18.95 27.38
N GLU A 784 -33.81 19.14 28.43
CA GLU A 784 -34.24 20.46 28.89
C GLU A 784 -33.05 21.13 29.55
N PHE A 785 -32.20 21.68 28.70
CA PHE A 785 -31.03 22.43 29.10
C PHE A 785 -31.46 23.82 29.61
N GLN A 786 -30.95 24.22 30.78
CA GLN A 786 -31.23 25.53 31.35
C GLN A 786 -30.46 26.67 30.64
N HIS A 787 -29.39 26.34 29.92
CA HIS A 787 -28.57 27.31 29.18
C HIS A 787 -29.02 27.48 27.73
N LYS A 788 -28.40 28.45 27.05
CA LYS A 788 -28.62 28.75 25.63
C LYS A 788 -27.39 28.38 24.80
N ASP A 789 -27.62 27.90 23.59
CA ASP A 789 -26.58 27.70 22.58
C ASP A 789 -26.17 29.05 21.98
N GLU A 790 -24.97 29.14 21.41
CA GLU A 790 -24.41 30.38 20.88
C GLU A 790 -24.06 30.27 19.39
N LEU A 791 -24.32 31.31 18.61
CA LEU A 791 -23.76 31.53 17.27
C LEU A 791 -22.95 32.83 17.29
N TRP A 792 -21.65 32.68 17.14
CA TRP A 792 -20.68 33.77 17.14
C TRP A 792 -20.54 34.32 15.74
N VAL A 793 -20.51 35.65 15.63
CA VAL A 793 -20.47 36.37 14.36
C VAL A 793 -19.36 37.42 14.40
N TRP A 794 -18.46 37.36 13.42
CA TRP A 794 -17.44 38.37 13.20
C TRP A 794 -17.36 38.78 11.72
N ILE A 795 -17.15 40.08 11.49
CA ILE A 795 -16.92 40.68 10.16
C ILE A 795 -15.86 41.80 10.24
N PRO A 796 -15.11 42.09 9.16
CA PRO A 796 -14.08 43.14 9.11
C PRO A 796 -14.63 44.58 8.92
N MET A 797 -15.95 44.80 8.95
CA MET A 797 -16.62 46.10 8.78
C MET A 797 -16.33 46.81 7.45
N THR A 798 -16.28 46.05 6.36
CA THR A 798 -16.33 46.57 4.98
C THR A 798 -17.77 46.63 4.48
N GLU A 799 -18.08 47.47 3.49
CA GLU A 799 -19.42 47.52 2.89
C GLU A 799 -19.90 46.14 2.40
N GLN A 800 -19.00 45.37 1.76
CA GLN A 800 -19.28 44.01 1.30
C GLN A 800 -19.60 43.06 2.44
N SER A 801 -18.79 43.05 3.51
CA SER A 801 -19.02 42.17 4.67
C SER A 801 -20.32 42.49 5.41
N ILE A 802 -20.70 43.77 5.43
CA ILE A 802 -21.98 44.24 5.99
C ILE A 802 -23.13 43.71 5.13
N GLU A 803 -23.06 43.81 3.80
CA GLU A 803 -24.08 43.28 2.89
C GLU A 803 -24.23 41.76 3.02
N HIS A 804 -23.11 41.02 3.05
CA HIS A 804 -23.09 39.59 3.30
C HIS A 804 -23.73 39.21 4.65
N LEU A 805 -23.42 39.94 5.72
CA LEU A 805 -24.04 39.75 7.02
C LEU A 805 -25.54 40.04 6.98
N LYS A 806 -25.98 41.13 6.34
CA LYS A 806 -27.41 41.45 6.19
C LYS A 806 -28.17 40.35 5.44
N GLY A 807 -27.60 39.86 4.35
CA GLY A 807 -28.16 38.75 3.58
C GLY A 807 -28.30 37.48 4.42
N PHE A 808 -27.26 37.13 5.18
CA PHE A 808 -27.30 36.00 6.11
C PHE A 808 -28.38 36.17 7.17
N LEU A 809 -28.41 37.31 7.86
CA LEU A 809 -29.36 37.57 8.94
C LEU A 809 -30.81 37.52 8.45
N GLY A 810 -31.12 38.18 7.33
CA GLY A 810 -32.47 38.17 6.77
C GLY A 810 -32.94 36.76 6.39
N GLY A 811 -32.05 35.96 5.77
CA GLY A 811 -32.32 34.56 5.46
C GLY A 811 -32.47 33.71 6.73
N PHE A 812 -31.54 33.82 7.67
CA PHE A 812 -31.50 33.00 8.88
C PHE A 812 -32.67 33.26 9.82
N HIS A 813 -33.13 34.51 9.94
CA HIS A 813 -34.32 34.86 10.72
C HIS A 813 -35.59 34.17 10.18
N SER A 814 -35.69 34.00 8.87
CA SER A 814 -36.82 33.31 8.23
C SER A 814 -36.81 31.79 8.42
N SER A 815 -35.77 31.23 9.05
CA SER A 815 -35.69 29.80 9.30
C SER A 815 -36.72 29.36 10.35
N ARG A 816 -37.38 28.23 10.10
CA ARG A 816 -38.41 27.70 10.99
C ARG A 816 -37.88 27.42 12.40
N GLN A 817 -36.62 26.97 12.51
CA GLN A 817 -35.96 26.70 13.78
C GLN A 817 -35.84 27.96 14.65
N ILE A 818 -35.63 29.12 14.02
CA ILE A 818 -35.54 30.39 14.72
C ILE A 818 -36.93 30.95 15.01
N LEU A 819 -37.86 30.89 14.05
CA LEU A 819 -39.23 31.36 14.22
C LEU A 819 -39.99 30.61 15.32
N ASP A 820 -39.87 29.28 15.37
CA ASP A 820 -40.55 28.44 16.37
C ASP A 820 -40.05 28.73 17.81
N HIS A 821 -38.89 29.39 17.95
CA HIS A 821 -38.22 29.71 19.23
C HIS A 821 -37.88 31.20 19.40
N GLU A 822 -38.56 32.10 18.69
CA GLU A 822 -38.24 33.53 18.66
C GLU A 822 -38.20 34.18 20.06
N LYS A 823 -39.06 33.71 20.98
CA LYS A 823 -39.14 34.20 22.36
C LYS A 823 -37.92 33.85 23.22
N ASP A 824 -37.16 32.82 22.84
CA ASP A 824 -35.97 32.38 23.55
C ASP A 824 -34.69 33.03 23.00
N LEU A 825 -34.82 33.89 21.99
CA LEU A 825 -33.70 34.44 21.25
C LEU A 825 -33.16 35.71 21.89
N GLU A 826 -31.84 35.79 22.02
CA GLU A 826 -31.12 36.98 22.50
C GLU A 826 -29.95 37.29 21.57
N VAL A 827 -29.62 38.57 21.41
CA VAL A 827 -28.39 38.98 20.72
C VAL A 827 -27.53 39.83 21.65
N VAL A 828 -26.28 39.43 21.82
CA VAL A 828 -25.29 40.11 22.64
C VAL A 828 -24.24 40.75 21.74
N PHE A 829 -24.09 42.08 21.83
CA PHE A 829 -23.08 42.85 21.10
C PHE A 829 -21.92 43.19 22.03
N MET A 830 -20.69 42.88 21.60
CA MET A 830 -19.47 43.03 22.40
C MET A 830 -18.45 43.90 21.68
N GLY A 831 -17.62 44.62 22.45
CA GLY A 831 -16.46 45.38 21.97
C GLY A 831 -16.76 46.75 21.36
N PRO A 832 -15.72 47.46 20.86
CA PRO A 832 -15.84 48.85 20.42
C PRO A 832 -16.75 49.06 19.20
N GLY A 833 -16.93 48.05 18.35
CA GLY A 833 -17.85 48.11 17.20
C GLY A 833 -19.28 47.62 17.49
N ALA A 834 -19.64 47.39 18.77
CA ALA A 834 -20.94 46.85 19.15
C ALA A 834 -22.14 47.70 18.69
N ALA A 835 -22.00 49.04 18.70
CA ALA A 835 -23.07 49.94 18.28
C ALA A 835 -23.41 49.80 16.79
N GLU A 836 -22.39 49.61 15.95
CA GLU A 836 -22.55 49.42 14.51
C GLU A 836 -23.17 48.06 14.18
N LEU A 837 -22.69 46.97 14.80
CA LEU A 837 -23.32 45.65 14.68
C LEU A 837 -24.78 45.67 15.14
N SER A 838 -25.08 46.35 16.25
CA SER A 838 -26.45 46.50 16.76
C SER A 838 -27.38 47.16 15.75
N LYS A 839 -26.90 48.16 15.01
CA LYS A 839 -27.67 48.80 13.93
C LYS A 839 -27.96 47.82 12.79
N ILE A 840 -26.94 47.08 12.33
CA ILE A 840 -27.09 46.08 11.24
C ILE A 840 -28.11 45.00 11.64
N PHE A 841 -28.01 44.47 12.85
CA PHE A 841 -28.90 43.44 13.38
C PHE A 841 -30.34 43.94 13.55
N LYS A 842 -30.55 45.15 14.10
CA LYS A 842 -31.90 45.72 14.24
C LYS A 842 -32.63 45.89 12.90
N GLU A 843 -31.89 46.16 11.83
CA GLU A 843 -32.46 46.30 10.49
C GLU A 843 -32.83 44.95 9.83
N ASN A 844 -32.11 43.86 10.13
CA ASN A 844 -32.17 42.61 9.33
C ASN A 844 -32.46 41.34 10.15
N PHE A 845 -32.48 41.44 11.48
CA PHE A 845 -32.70 40.34 12.42
C PHE A 845 -33.54 40.83 13.61
N PRO A 846 -34.85 41.08 13.41
CA PRO A 846 -35.70 41.59 14.48
C PRO A 846 -35.79 40.54 15.59
N CYS A 847 -35.18 40.84 16.74
CA CYS A 847 -35.14 39.96 17.90
C CYS A 847 -35.67 40.73 19.12
N PRO A 848 -36.45 40.09 20.01
CA PRO A 848 -37.07 40.76 21.14
C PRO A 848 -36.05 41.23 22.18
N HIS A 849 -34.84 40.64 22.28
CA HIS A 849 -33.90 40.86 23.37
C HIS A 849 -32.50 41.17 22.85
N HIS A 850 -32.10 42.45 22.90
CA HIS A 850 -30.77 42.91 22.50
C HIS A 850 -30.01 43.41 23.74
N HIS A 851 -28.80 42.88 23.95
CA HIS A 851 -27.92 43.27 25.05
C HIS A 851 -26.64 43.88 24.51
N MET A 852 -26.23 45.02 25.07
CA MET A 852 -24.91 45.60 24.82
C MET A 852 -24.02 45.35 26.02
N LEU A 853 -22.84 44.78 25.76
CA LEU A 853 -21.79 44.61 26.75
C LEU A 853 -20.64 45.55 26.39
N GLU A 854 -20.62 46.72 27.03
CA GLU A 854 -19.47 47.63 26.97
C GLU A 854 -18.29 46.96 27.67
N THR A 855 -17.38 46.41 26.86
CA THR A 855 -16.20 45.68 27.32
C THR A 855 -15.03 46.11 26.44
N GLU A 856 -13.82 46.13 27.01
CA GLU A 856 -12.57 46.29 26.24
C GLU A 856 -12.26 45.07 25.33
N LYS A 857 -13.19 44.11 25.26
CA LYS A 857 -13.08 42.88 24.48
C LYS A 857 -13.25 43.16 22.98
N LYS A 858 -12.94 42.16 22.17
CA LYS A 858 -12.94 42.26 20.70
C LYS A 858 -14.37 42.38 20.16
N THR A 859 -14.53 43.20 19.11
CA THR A 859 -15.83 43.44 18.45
C THR A 859 -16.41 42.14 17.89
N MET A 860 -17.60 41.74 18.33
CA MET A 860 -18.36 40.61 17.75
C MET A 860 -19.84 40.65 18.16
N ALA A 861 -20.68 39.85 17.50
CA ALA A 861 -22.04 39.57 17.94
C ALA A 861 -22.21 38.10 18.32
N VAL A 862 -23.02 37.82 19.33
CA VAL A 862 -23.37 36.46 19.77
C VAL A 862 -24.88 36.33 19.76
N ILE A 863 -25.41 35.46 18.91
CA ILE A 863 -26.83 35.10 18.89
C ILE A 863 -27.00 33.91 19.83
N ARG A 864 -27.87 34.05 20.84
CA ARG A 864 -28.22 32.99 21.78
C ARG A 864 -29.62 32.50 21.52
N TYR A 865 -29.80 31.19 21.52
CA TYR A 865 -31.09 30.53 21.28
C TYR A 865 -31.23 29.30 22.18
N LYS A 866 -32.45 28.78 22.31
CA LYS A 866 -32.72 27.60 23.14
C LYS A 866 -31.78 26.44 22.75
N ALA A 867 -31.11 25.86 23.73
CA ALA A 867 -30.16 24.78 23.47
C ALA A 867 -30.82 23.58 22.76
N GLY A 868 -30.12 23.00 21.78
CA GLY A 868 -30.65 21.92 20.94
C GLY A 868 -31.61 22.36 19.83
N THR A 869 -31.84 23.67 19.63
CA THR A 869 -32.66 24.18 18.51
C THR A 869 -31.93 24.03 17.18
N ILE A 870 -30.63 24.33 17.18
CA ILE A 870 -29.73 24.15 16.04
C ILE A 870 -28.70 23.12 16.48
N ASN A 871 -28.90 21.86 16.07
CA ASN A 871 -28.12 20.71 16.53
C ASN A 871 -26.67 20.67 15.98
N SER A 872 -25.91 21.76 16.04
CA SER A 872 -24.54 21.85 15.50
C SER A 872 -24.45 21.31 14.06
N ARG A 873 -25.26 21.88 13.16
CA ARG A 873 -25.25 21.50 11.74
C ARG A 873 -24.97 22.72 10.89
N LYS A 874 -23.78 22.75 10.27
CA LYS A 874 -23.46 23.74 9.23
C LYS A 874 -24.56 23.79 8.18
N SER A 875 -25.10 22.65 7.77
CA SER A 875 -26.20 22.56 6.80
C SER A 875 -27.51 23.22 7.23
N MET A 876 -27.72 23.53 8.52
CA MET A 876 -28.88 24.30 8.98
C MET A 876 -28.70 25.81 8.76
N ILE A 877 -27.47 26.30 8.65
CA ILE A 877 -27.18 27.71 8.37
C ILE A 877 -26.70 27.95 6.94
N SER A 878 -26.08 26.95 6.29
CA SER A 878 -25.57 27.00 4.91
C SER A 878 -26.58 27.51 3.87
N PRO A 879 -27.87 27.15 3.91
CA PRO A 879 -28.86 27.67 2.96
C PRO A 879 -29.03 29.19 2.99
N TYR A 880 -28.70 29.82 4.13
CA TYR A 880 -28.85 31.25 4.35
C TYR A 880 -27.52 32.01 4.15
N LEU A 881 -26.40 31.32 3.92
CA LEU A 881 -25.13 31.98 3.69
C LEU A 881 -25.12 32.69 2.33
N PRO A 882 -24.49 33.88 2.23
CA PRO A 882 -24.29 34.56 0.97
C PRO A 882 -23.41 33.71 0.03
N LYS A 883 -23.52 33.96 -1.27
CA LYS A 883 -22.71 33.34 -2.31
C LYS A 883 -22.00 34.39 -3.11
N LEU A 884 -20.70 34.18 -3.35
CA LEU A 884 -20.02 34.94 -4.40
C LEU A 884 -20.69 34.60 -5.73
N ILE A 885 -21.32 35.60 -6.35
CA ILE A 885 -21.79 35.51 -7.72
C ILE A 885 -20.52 35.52 -8.57
N SER A 886 -20.17 34.36 -9.13
CA SER A 886 -19.05 34.18 -10.06
C SER A 886 -19.32 34.86 -11.39
#